data_AF-A0A2H0VCR1-F1
#
_entry.id   AF-A0A2H0VCR1-F1
#
_cell.length_a   1.000
_cell.length_b   1.000
_cell.length_c   1.000
_cell.angle_alpha   90.00
_cell.angle_beta   90.00
_cell.angle_gamma   90.00
#
_symmetry.space_group_name_H-M   'P 1'
#
loop_
_entity.id
_entity.type
_entity.pdbx_description
1 polymer ?
#
loop_
_entity_poly.entity_id
_entity_poly.type
_entity_poly.pdbx_seq_one_letter_code
_entity_poly.pdbx_strand_id
1 'polypeptide(L)'
;MLKIGQILIPNSKTALNYVSLFTETVRAANDPVTLFLVMEVRGEQKAKAAKQAGEMDKLVSAVAKSLKTTYLTETRVTEYTFEKALSNINHELSTLARRGVSGWYKKLNGLVGVYYQDTLSVSVTGSASSFLLRENEFTNISDSLSTGVKPHPLKTFLHFASGALTEEDIVILSSSTLYNYISLDKLGQSLTGHNLDEATKALIGKLKTESDPTDAFATFIFKVSKDAVEPDERFGLMEDDDHTIVEDTVIADQPATGFDYMEVLRKIGGVLWKIGEGAVTVVVWIYNLVKGRNRRSAVGGQYTYLTQKKSPKRKAFLVVFVIIVFLLLINVIFSNFRNAENESKQEMERLLESASLNVTDAESRLIFDDQNGALEAIIEAKSQAETVFLSGHFESQAKELFEKIEVLFDRLNKVTKIEVETLTTFSVSPDQIVKTANGFLGYNSFTESFEKYENGGTSLIFPKVPDNIDLVTASFPGGDTPVFLASNASLYKLGFSPDSFIAITPTTTEISRQLVGLKIYTNRAYAIDKTNSQIIRFGSVGDNFSSAQAWLNESFDFSQALDLAVDGNLYVLLPDNLLKFTQGAKHDFKLPPLAKPLIGAKKVSAGADLQFIYILDAGNSRILVLTKQGGLSEQLASDRFSDLEDFWVDEGSRTIYVLNGDELLKFQY
;
A
#
# COMPACT_ATOMS: atom_id res chain seq x y z
N MET A 1 3.83 36.19 -21.58
CA MET A 1 4.08 34.87 -22.23
C MET A 1 4.89 34.01 -21.26
N LEU A 2 4.87 32.68 -21.39
CA LEU A 2 5.58 31.79 -20.48
C LEU A 2 6.94 31.38 -21.06
N LYS A 3 8.00 31.40 -20.24
CA LYS A 3 9.25 30.67 -20.54
C LYS A 3 9.14 29.29 -19.91
N ILE A 4 9.27 28.22 -20.70
CA ILE A 4 9.00 26.84 -20.26
C ILE A 4 10.27 26.00 -20.38
N GLY A 5 10.78 25.51 -19.26
CA GLY A 5 11.74 24.43 -19.15
C GLY A 5 11.04 23.07 -18.98
N GLN A 6 11.62 22.03 -19.57
CA GLN A 6 11.10 20.66 -19.53
C GLN A 6 12.17 19.69 -19.05
N ILE A 7 11.82 18.81 -18.12
CA ILE A 7 12.65 17.68 -17.70
C ILE A 7 11.86 16.41 -18.04
N LEU A 8 12.28 15.72 -19.09
CA LEU A 8 11.75 14.41 -19.48
C LEU A 8 12.90 13.41 -19.57
N ILE A 9 12.94 12.46 -18.63
CA ILE A 9 13.92 11.38 -18.60
C ILE A 9 13.12 10.08 -18.47
N PRO A 10 12.78 9.41 -19.60
CA PRO A 10 11.88 8.26 -19.57
C PRO A 10 12.56 6.93 -19.22
N ASN A 11 13.88 6.80 -19.42
CA ASN A 11 14.67 5.59 -19.16
C ASN A 11 14.00 4.27 -19.65
N SER A 12 13.35 4.30 -20.80
CA SER A 12 12.34 3.31 -21.25
C SER A 12 12.79 1.85 -21.33
N LYS A 13 14.10 1.55 -21.38
CA LYS A 13 14.66 0.18 -21.40
C LYS A 13 14.81 -0.46 -20.01
N THR A 14 14.90 0.36 -18.97
CA THR A 14 15.21 -0.03 -17.58
C THR A 14 14.17 0.48 -16.57
N ALA A 15 13.47 1.56 -16.88
CA ALA A 15 12.47 2.17 -16.00
C ALA A 15 11.25 1.29 -15.76
N LEU A 16 10.80 1.32 -14.51
CA LEU A 16 9.55 0.68 -14.09
C LEU A 16 8.35 1.58 -14.42
N ASN A 17 8.50 2.90 -14.34
CA ASN A 17 7.40 3.85 -14.56
C ASN A 17 7.39 4.34 -16.01
N TYR A 18 6.20 4.43 -16.59
CA TYR A 18 5.98 5.19 -17.82
C TYR A 18 5.79 6.66 -17.47
N VAL A 19 6.44 7.58 -18.18
CA VAL A 19 6.29 9.03 -17.99
C VAL A 19 6.06 9.76 -19.30
N SER A 20 5.27 10.82 -19.28
CA SER A 20 4.98 11.65 -20.45
C SER A 20 4.70 13.10 -20.07
N LEU A 21 5.08 14.01 -20.98
CA LEU A 21 4.81 15.44 -20.90
C LEU A 21 4.07 15.88 -22.17
N PHE A 22 3.05 16.71 -22.01
CA PHE A 22 2.36 17.36 -23.11
C PHE A 22 2.15 18.84 -22.80
N THR A 23 2.49 19.71 -23.76
CA THR A 23 2.20 21.13 -23.69
C THR A 23 1.87 21.67 -25.08
N GLU A 24 0.87 22.54 -25.17
CA GLU A 24 0.47 23.19 -26.41
C GLU A 24 -0.18 24.55 -26.09
N THR A 25 0.14 25.59 -26.87
CA THR A 25 -0.63 26.84 -26.83
C THR A 25 -1.68 26.82 -27.93
N VAL A 26 -2.95 26.91 -27.54
CA VAL A 26 -4.11 26.86 -28.43
C VAL A 26 -4.79 28.22 -28.50
N ARG A 27 -5.67 28.39 -29.50
CA ARG A 27 -6.39 29.63 -29.87
C ARG A 27 -5.45 30.69 -30.49
N ALA A 28 -6.03 31.79 -30.95
CA ALA A 28 -5.31 32.83 -31.70
C ALA A 28 -4.34 33.62 -30.80
N ALA A 29 -3.34 34.25 -31.40
CA ALA A 29 -2.26 34.96 -30.69
C ALA A 29 -2.74 36.10 -29.76
N ASN A 30 -3.95 36.61 -29.97
CA ASN A 30 -4.57 37.64 -29.13
C ASN A 30 -5.37 37.09 -27.94
N ASP A 31 -5.56 35.77 -27.85
CA ASP A 31 -6.30 35.10 -26.78
C ASP A 31 -5.71 33.69 -26.48
N PRO A 32 -4.39 33.58 -26.25
CA PRO A 32 -3.70 32.29 -26.16
C PRO A 32 -4.05 31.55 -24.86
N VAL A 33 -4.21 30.23 -24.96
CA VAL A 33 -4.37 29.33 -23.80
C VAL A 33 -3.24 28.31 -23.85
N THR A 34 -2.42 28.23 -22.81
CA THR A 34 -1.35 27.24 -22.73
C THR A 34 -1.80 26.05 -21.87
N LEU A 35 -1.74 24.86 -22.46
CA LEU A 35 -2.14 23.59 -21.85
C LEU A 35 -0.89 22.86 -21.33
N PHE A 36 -1.02 22.19 -20.19
CA PHE A 36 0.01 21.36 -19.57
C PHE A 36 -0.59 20.03 -19.11
N LEU A 37 0.16 18.96 -19.36
CA LEU A 37 -0.17 17.62 -18.87
C LEU A 37 1.13 16.91 -18.48
N VAL A 38 1.18 16.46 -17.23
CA VAL A 38 2.25 15.59 -16.69
C VAL A 38 1.61 14.26 -16.35
N MET A 39 2.18 13.17 -16.83
CA MET A 39 1.67 11.82 -16.55
C MET A 39 2.81 10.90 -16.16
N GLU A 40 2.59 10.14 -15.09
CA GLU A 40 3.41 9.02 -14.65
C GLU A 40 2.49 7.83 -14.35
N VAL A 41 2.78 6.67 -14.91
CA VAL A 41 2.07 5.43 -14.61
C VAL A 41 3.07 4.42 -14.06
N ARG A 42 2.84 3.97 -12.82
CA ARG A 42 3.71 2.99 -12.16
C ARG A 42 3.61 1.62 -12.81
N GLY A 43 4.74 1.04 -13.22
CA GLY A 43 4.79 -0.33 -13.74
C GLY A 43 4.96 -1.40 -12.66
N GLU A 44 5.01 -2.66 -13.07
CA GLU A 44 5.13 -3.82 -12.19
C GLU A 44 6.53 -4.43 -12.23
N GLN A 45 7.00 -5.02 -11.12
CA GLN A 45 8.36 -5.57 -11.01
C GLN A 45 8.72 -6.63 -12.07
N LYS A 46 7.74 -7.23 -12.77
CA LYS A 46 7.95 -8.23 -13.83
C LYS A 46 7.63 -7.73 -15.25
N ALA A 47 7.11 -6.51 -15.42
CA ALA A 47 6.71 -5.96 -16.71
C ALA A 47 7.30 -4.54 -16.92
N LYS A 48 8.30 -4.44 -17.80
CA LYS A 48 8.98 -3.18 -18.13
C LYS A 48 8.03 -2.19 -18.82
N ALA A 49 8.22 -0.89 -18.59
CA ALA A 49 7.41 0.19 -19.17
C ALA A 49 7.25 0.09 -20.70
N ALA A 50 8.28 -0.38 -21.42
CA ALA A 50 8.25 -0.58 -22.86
C ALA A 50 7.14 -1.54 -23.37
N LYS A 51 6.69 -2.51 -22.56
CA LYS A 51 5.62 -3.44 -22.96
C LYS A 51 4.22 -2.82 -22.93
N GLN A 52 4.03 -1.72 -22.19
CA GLN A 52 2.74 -1.05 -22.01
C GLN A 52 2.68 0.32 -22.71
N ALA A 53 3.76 0.76 -23.35
CA ALA A 53 3.88 2.08 -23.96
C ALA A 53 2.72 2.42 -24.90
N GLY A 54 2.32 1.50 -25.78
CA GLY A 54 1.22 1.75 -26.73
C GLY A 54 -0.16 1.96 -26.09
N GLU A 55 -0.42 1.38 -24.92
CA GLU A 55 -1.66 1.66 -24.16
C GLU A 55 -1.55 2.99 -23.40
N MET A 56 -0.38 3.29 -22.85
CA MET A 56 -0.14 4.54 -22.13
C MET A 56 -0.13 5.75 -23.07
N ASP A 57 0.37 5.60 -24.30
CA ASP A 57 0.32 6.65 -25.33
C ASP A 57 -1.12 6.96 -25.73
N LYS A 58 -2.00 5.94 -25.81
CA LYS A 58 -3.45 6.14 -26.04
C LYS A 58 -4.09 6.92 -24.89
N LEU A 59 -3.70 6.60 -23.65
CA LEU A 59 -4.18 7.29 -22.46
C LEU A 59 -3.79 8.77 -22.48
N VAL A 60 -2.50 9.08 -22.68
CA VAL A 60 -1.98 10.45 -22.77
C VAL A 60 -2.68 11.22 -23.90
N SER A 61 -2.78 10.59 -25.08
CA SER A 61 -3.42 11.20 -26.25
C SER A 61 -4.89 11.52 -26.00
N ALA A 62 -5.61 10.65 -25.29
CA ALA A 62 -7.01 10.86 -24.98
C ALA A 62 -7.21 12.04 -24.00
N VAL A 63 -6.40 12.12 -22.96
CA VAL A 63 -6.43 13.26 -22.01
C VAL A 63 -6.08 14.56 -22.71
N ALA A 64 -4.97 14.59 -23.47
CA ALA A 64 -4.53 15.76 -24.21
C ALA A 64 -5.58 16.23 -25.24
N LYS A 65 -6.16 15.29 -26.00
CA LYS A 65 -7.21 15.58 -26.99
C LYS A 65 -8.48 16.12 -26.32
N SER A 66 -8.89 15.54 -25.20
CA SER A 66 -10.09 15.99 -24.45
C SER A 66 -9.91 17.41 -23.92
N LEU A 67 -8.73 17.69 -23.33
CA LEU A 67 -8.35 19.01 -22.86
C LEU A 67 -8.35 20.04 -24.00
N LYS A 68 -7.64 19.73 -25.09
CA LYS A 68 -7.53 20.58 -26.28
C LYS A 68 -8.89 20.86 -26.92
N THR A 69 -9.69 19.82 -27.12
CA THR A 69 -11.02 19.94 -27.74
C THR A 69 -11.91 20.86 -26.93
N THR A 70 -11.87 20.75 -25.59
CA THR A 70 -12.66 21.63 -24.72
C THR A 70 -12.30 23.10 -24.93
N TYR A 71 -11.01 23.45 -24.92
CA TYR A 71 -10.57 24.84 -25.08
C TYR A 71 -10.66 25.39 -26.51
N LEU A 72 -10.74 24.54 -27.53
CA LEU A 72 -10.97 24.96 -28.91
C LEU A 72 -12.45 25.13 -29.25
N THR A 73 -13.33 24.36 -28.60
CA THR A 73 -14.78 24.38 -28.88
C THR A 73 -15.52 25.44 -28.08
N GLU A 74 -15.01 25.82 -26.91
CA GLU A 74 -15.59 26.91 -26.13
C GLU A 74 -15.42 28.27 -26.81
N THR A 75 -16.53 28.97 -27.01
CA THR A 75 -16.54 30.31 -27.61
C THR A 75 -15.92 31.35 -26.68
N ARG A 76 -15.99 31.12 -25.36
CA ARG A 76 -15.37 31.97 -24.32
C ARG A 76 -14.80 31.09 -23.23
N VAL A 77 -13.57 31.38 -22.82
CA VAL A 77 -12.96 30.75 -21.64
C VAL A 77 -13.50 31.45 -20.39
N THR A 78 -14.05 30.67 -19.47
CA THR A 78 -14.62 31.11 -18.19
C THR A 78 -14.03 30.28 -17.05
N GLU A 79 -14.34 30.64 -15.80
CA GLU A 79 -13.92 29.84 -14.63
C GLU A 79 -14.44 28.38 -14.69
N TYR A 80 -15.59 28.13 -15.33
CA TYR A 80 -16.17 26.79 -15.49
C TYR A 80 -15.54 25.96 -16.62
N THR A 81 -14.75 26.58 -17.51
CA THR A 81 -14.17 25.89 -18.66
C THR A 81 -13.16 24.83 -18.22
N PHE A 82 -12.41 25.09 -17.14
CA PHE A 82 -11.47 24.11 -16.59
C PHE A 82 -12.20 22.92 -15.97
N GLU A 83 -13.24 23.15 -15.17
CA GLU A 83 -14.07 22.09 -14.58
C GLU A 83 -14.70 21.21 -15.67
N LYS A 84 -15.24 21.82 -16.72
CA LYS A 84 -15.78 21.08 -17.89
C LYS A 84 -14.71 20.24 -18.58
N ALA A 85 -13.48 20.75 -18.71
CA ALA A 85 -12.37 20.00 -19.28
C ALA A 85 -12.03 18.77 -18.41
N LEU A 86 -11.99 18.91 -17.08
CA LEU A 86 -11.76 17.79 -16.17
C LEU A 86 -12.90 16.75 -16.26
N SER A 87 -14.16 17.19 -16.34
CA SER A 87 -15.30 16.29 -16.55
C SER A 87 -15.19 15.50 -17.85
N ASN A 88 -14.82 16.17 -18.96
CA ASN A 88 -14.63 15.51 -20.26
C ASN A 88 -13.44 14.55 -20.25
N ILE A 89 -12.35 14.90 -19.57
CA ILE A 89 -11.18 14.03 -19.39
C ILE A 89 -11.59 12.78 -18.60
N ASN A 90 -12.25 12.94 -17.46
CA ASN A 90 -12.71 11.82 -16.63
C ASN A 90 -13.69 10.90 -17.38
N HIS A 91 -14.58 11.47 -18.20
CA HIS A 91 -15.47 10.69 -19.06
C HIS A 91 -14.71 9.88 -20.12
N GLU A 92 -13.74 10.48 -20.79
CA GLU A 92 -12.90 9.80 -21.78
C GLU A 92 -12.04 8.69 -21.12
N LEU A 93 -11.46 8.97 -19.95
CA LEU A 93 -10.74 7.99 -19.14
C LEU A 93 -11.64 6.82 -18.74
N SER A 94 -12.88 7.07 -18.35
CA SER A 94 -13.86 6.01 -18.08
C SER A 94 -14.17 5.20 -19.33
N THR A 95 -14.31 5.85 -20.47
CA THR A 95 -14.56 5.16 -21.75
C THR A 95 -13.38 4.27 -22.15
N LEU A 96 -12.14 4.74 -21.97
CA LEU A 96 -10.94 3.95 -22.19
C LEU A 96 -10.86 2.75 -21.24
N ALA A 97 -11.13 2.95 -19.95
CA ALA A 97 -11.17 1.87 -18.98
C ALA A 97 -12.23 0.82 -19.35
N ARG A 98 -13.45 1.25 -19.73
CA ARG A 98 -14.54 0.36 -20.20
C ARG A 98 -14.18 -0.40 -21.48
N ARG A 99 -13.19 0.06 -22.26
CA ARG A 99 -12.69 -0.58 -23.49
C ARG A 99 -11.45 -1.46 -23.25
N GLY A 100 -11.09 -1.72 -21.99
CA GLY A 100 -9.97 -2.59 -21.62
C GLY A 100 -8.62 -1.89 -21.45
N VAL A 101 -8.54 -0.57 -21.64
CA VAL A 101 -7.33 0.21 -21.33
C VAL A 101 -7.37 0.59 -19.85
N SER A 102 -7.10 -0.38 -18.98
CA SER A 102 -7.19 -0.23 -17.50
C SER A 102 -5.82 -0.27 -16.80
N GLY A 103 -4.71 -0.51 -17.50
CA GLY A 103 -3.38 -0.68 -16.91
C GLY A 103 -2.84 0.50 -16.09
N TRP A 104 -3.45 1.68 -16.22
CA TRP A 104 -3.17 2.89 -15.44
C TRP A 104 -3.92 2.96 -14.10
N TYR A 105 -4.91 2.09 -13.91
CA TYR A 105 -5.72 2.03 -12.70
C TYR A 105 -4.86 1.76 -11.46
N LYS A 106 -5.11 2.52 -10.37
CA LYS A 106 -4.35 2.52 -9.11
C LYS A 106 -2.87 2.92 -9.24
N LYS A 107 -2.39 3.22 -10.45
CA LYS A 107 -0.98 3.41 -10.81
C LYS A 107 -0.70 4.80 -11.38
N LEU A 108 -1.74 5.55 -11.74
CA LEU A 108 -1.65 6.87 -12.35
C LEU A 108 -1.34 7.97 -11.32
N ASN A 109 -0.24 8.67 -11.57
CA ASN A 109 0.10 9.97 -11.00
C ASN A 109 0.02 10.98 -12.15
N GLY A 110 -0.92 11.91 -12.08
CA GLY A 110 -1.23 12.80 -13.21
C GLY A 110 -1.49 14.23 -12.76
N LEU A 111 -1.14 15.19 -13.60
CA LEU A 111 -1.40 16.61 -13.39
C LEU A 111 -1.88 17.24 -14.69
N VAL A 112 -3.02 17.93 -14.62
CA VAL A 112 -3.58 18.74 -15.70
C VAL A 112 -3.47 20.21 -15.29
N GLY A 113 -2.86 21.02 -16.14
CA GLY A 113 -2.69 22.46 -15.92
C GLY A 113 -3.14 23.27 -17.12
N VAL A 114 -3.75 24.43 -16.88
CA VAL A 114 -4.08 25.41 -17.91
C VAL A 114 -3.69 26.80 -17.45
N TYR A 115 -2.91 27.50 -18.26
CA TYR A 115 -2.60 28.91 -18.08
C TYR A 115 -3.35 29.74 -19.11
N TYR A 116 -4.18 30.66 -18.63
CA TYR A 116 -4.96 31.56 -19.46
C TYR A 116 -4.94 32.98 -18.89
N GLN A 117 -4.57 33.95 -19.73
CA GLN A 117 -4.29 35.34 -19.33
C GLN A 117 -3.21 35.36 -18.24
N ASP A 118 -3.60 35.57 -16.98
CA ASP A 118 -2.72 35.54 -15.81
C ASP A 118 -3.16 34.48 -14.80
N THR A 119 -4.14 33.64 -15.12
CA THR A 119 -4.65 32.61 -14.21
C THR A 119 -4.10 31.23 -14.57
N LEU A 120 -3.55 30.56 -13.57
CA LEU A 120 -3.19 29.15 -13.64
C LEU A 120 -4.27 28.32 -12.91
N SER A 121 -4.81 27.34 -13.61
CA SER A 121 -5.68 26.30 -13.06
C SER A 121 -4.98 24.96 -13.08
N VAL A 122 -4.97 24.24 -11.96
CA VAL A 122 -4.29 22.93 -11.82
C VAL A 122 -5.20 21.92 -11.13
N SER A 123 -5.19 20.69 -11.62
CA SER A 123 -5.76 19.52 -10.95
C SER A 123 -4.75 18.38 -10.96
N VAL A 124 -4.74 17.57 -9.90
CA VAL A 124 -3.81 16.44 -9.73
C VAL A 124 -4.54 15.16 -9.35
N THR A 125 -3.91 14.03 -9.64
CA THR A 125 -4.27 12.69 -9.15
C THR A 125 -3.01 11.95 -8.72
N GLY A 126 -3.12 11.06 -7.74
CA GLY A 126 -2.00 10.29 -7.21
C GLY A 126 -0.98 11.19 -6.49
N SER A 127 0.31 10.94 -6.74
CA SER A 127 1.44 11.67 -6.14
C SER A 127 2.03 12.76 -7.03
N ALA A 128 1.35 13.16 -8.11
CA ALA A 128 1.77 14.33 -8.88
C ALA A 128 1.60 15.61 -8.05
N SER A 129 2.44 16.61 -8.31
CA SER A 129 2.53 17.81 -7.48
C SER A 129 2.69 19.09 -8.29
N SER A 130 2.22 20.18 -7.71
CA SER A 130 2.38 21.53 -8.24
C SER A 130 2.88 22.46 -7.13
N PHE A 131 3.99 23.14 -7.39
CA PHE A 131 4.56 24.14 -6.48
C PHE A 131 4.63 25.51 -7.16
N LEU A 132 4.29 26.55 -6.40
CA LEU A 132 4.53 27.95 -6.73
C LEU A 132 5.72 28.45 -5.92
N LEU A 133 6.73 29.00 -6.58
CA LEU A 133 7.80 29.76 -5.98
C LEU A 133 7.53 31.25 -6.21
N ARG A 134 7.22 31.96 -5.13
CA ARG A 134 6.98 33.41 -5.12
C ARG A 134 7.80 34.03 -4.00
N GLU A 135 8.53 35.11 -4.31
CA GLU A 135 9.37 35.82 -3.32
C GLU A 135 10.34 34.89 -2.56
N ASN A 136 10.86 33.85 -3.25
CA ASN A 136 11.74 32.82 -2.69
C ASN A 136 11.09 31.87 -1.66
N GLU A 137 9.76 31.84 -1.58
CA GLU A 137 8.99 30.89 -0.77
C GLU A 137 8.21 29.89 -1.65
N PHE A 138 8.25 28.62 -1.26
CA PHE A 138 7.48 27.56 -1.93
C PHE A 138 6.10 27.37 -1.29
N THR A 139 5.08 27.38 -2.12
CA THR A 139 3.70 27.00 -1.75
C THR A 139 3.30 25.75 -2.54
N ASN A 140 2.85 24.71 -1.85
CA ASN A 140 2.29 23.50 -2.48
C ASN A 140 0.83 23.77 -2.90
N ILE A 141 0.58 23.92 -4.19
CA ILE A 141 -0.76 24.18 -4.76
C ILE A 141 -1.59 22.89 -4.80
N SER A 142 -0.93 21.72 -4.77
CA SER A 142 -1.56 20.41 -4.90
C SER A 142 -1.97 19.73 -3.58
N ASP A 143 -1.59 20.28 -2.43
CA ASP A 143 -1.70 19.61 -1.11
C ASP A 143 -3.14 19.21 -0.74
N SER A 144 -4.11 20.04 -1.12
CA SER A 144 -5.55 19.80 -0.87
C SER A 144 -6.32 19.27 -2.09
N LEU A 145 -5.62 18.95 -3.18
CA LEU A 145 -6.25 18.58 -4.45
C LEU A 145 -6.29 17.06 -4.67
N SER A 146 -5.32 16.33 -4.13
CA SER A 146 -5.29 14.87 -4.16
C SER A 146 -6.05 14.31 -2.96
N THR A 147 -7.00 13.41 -3.19
CA THR A 147 -7.80 12.80 -2.12
C THR A 147 -7.08 11.66 -1.40
N GLY A 148 -5.87 11.28 -1.84
CA GLY A 148 -5.15 10.09 -1.36
C GLY A 148 -5.82 8.75 -1.73
N VAL A 149 -6.99 8.79 -2.35
CA VAL A 149 -7.77 7.63 -2.81
C VAL A 149 -7.34 7.29 -4.25
N LYS A 150 -7.27 6.01 -4.57
CA LYS A 150 -6.92 5.54 -5.92
C LYS A 150 -7.98 6.04 -6.94
N PRO A 151 -7.59 6.65 -8.07
CA PRO A 151 -8.49 7.45 -8.91
C PRO A 151 -9.51 6.63 -9.71
N HIS A 152 -10.81 6.85 -9.46
CA HIS A 152 -11.92 6.29 -10.26
C HIS A 152 -11.91 6.93 -11.64
N PRO A 153 -12.10 6.19 -12.75
CA PRO A 153 -12.00 6.80 -14.07
C PRO A 153 -12.88 8.05 -14.27
N LEU A 154 -14.14 8.00 -13.86
CA LEU A 154 -15.06 9.15 -13.82
C LEU A 154 -14.74 10.23 -12.77
N LYS A 155 -13.86 9.95 -11.81
CA LYS A 155 -13.45 10.84 -10.72
C LYS A 155 -11.91 10.89 -10.61
N THR A 156 -11.21 10.92 -11.75
CA THR A 156 -9.74 10.89 -11.78
C THR A 156 -9.19 12.24 -11.33
N PHE A 157 -9.67 13.32 -11.92
CA PHE A 157 -9.39 14.69 -11.51
C PHE A 157 -10.64 15.27 -10.84
N LEU A 158 -10.63 15.34 -9.51
CA LEU A 158 -11.80 15.72 -8.69
C LEU A 158 -11.80 17.20 -8.27
N HIS A 159 -10.67 17.64 -7.73
CA HIS A 159 -10.51 18.98 -7.20
C HIS A 159 -9.53 19.75 -8.07
N PHE A 160 -9.70 21.07 -8.13
CA PHE A 160 -8.75 21.95 -8.78
C PHE A 160 -8.51 23.21 -7.96
N ALA A 161 -7.34 23.81 -8.15
CA ALA A 161 -7.02 25.13 -7.67
C ALA A 161 -6.86 26.08 -8.87
N SER A 162 -7.35 27.30 -8.74
CA SER A 162 -7.18 28.36 -9.72
C SER A 162 -6.70 29.64 -9.04
N GLY A 163 -5.70 30.30 -9.61
CA GLY A 163 -5.14 31.51 -9.03
C GLY A 163 -4.35 32.35 -10.02
N ALA A 164 -4.25 33.65 -9.74
CA ALA A 164 -3.49 34.58 -10.54
C ALA A 164 -1.98 34.46 -10.27
N LEU A 165 -1.19 34.40 -11.35
CA LEU A 165 0.25 34.47 -11.33
C LEU A 165 0.72 35.91 -11.62
N THR A 166 1.84 36.28 -11.01
CA THR A 166 2.49 37.57 -11.19
C THR A 166 3.84 37.40 -11.88
N GLU A 167 4.39 38.51 -12.37
CA GLU A 167 5.73 38.54 -12.97
C GLU A 167 6.78 37.97 -12.00
N GLU A 168 7.74 37.23 -12.54
CA GLU A 168 8.78 36.50 -11.80
C GLU A 168 8.32 35.25 -11.03
N ASP A 169 7.02 34.95 -10.96
CA ASP A 169 6.55 33.67 -10.40
C ASP A 169 7.13 32.50 -11.21
N ILE A 170 7.58 31.47 -10.48
CA ILE A 170 8.02 30.21 -11.04
C ILE A 170 7.09 29.11 -10.59
N VAL A 171 6.58 28.34 -11.53
CA VAL A 171 5.70 27.19 -11.26
C VAL A 171 6.41 25.92 -11.67
N ILE A 172 6.34 24.92 -10.79
CA ILE A 172 6.86 23.56 -11.01
C ILE A 172 5.66 22.62 -11.06
N LEU A 173 5.48 21.92 -12.17
CA LEU A 173 4.49 20.85 -12.34
C LEU A 173 5.25 19.54 -12.51
N SER A 174 5.20 18.64 -11.55
CA SER A 174 6.11 17.49 -11.49
C SER A 174 5.44 16.21 -11.05
N SER A 175 5.96 15.07 -11.52
CA SER A 175 5.71 13.78 -10.89
C SER A 175 6.48 13.66 -9.56
N SER A 176 6.20 12.64 -8.74
CA SER A 176 6.76 12.55 -7.38
C SER A 176 8.27 12.28 -7.32
N THR A 177 8.86 11.72 -8.38
CA THR A 177 10.24 11.21 -8.37
C THR A 177 11.30 12.32 -8.28
N LEU A 178 11.02 13.53 -8.76
CA LEU A 178 11.97 14.64 -8.74
C LEU A 178 12.50 14.94 -7.33
N TYR A 179 11.61 14.94 -6.33
CA TYR A 179 11.92 15.38 -4.97
C TYR A 179 12.73 14.35 -4.16
N ASN A 180 12.88 13.13 -4.67
CA ASN A 180 13.76 12.13 -4.07
C ASN A 180 15.24 12.50 -4.23
N TYR A 181 15.57 13.30 -5.25
CA TYR A 181 16.95 13.63 -5.63
C TYR A 181 17.31 15.09 -5.37
N ILE A 182 16.34 15.99 -5.38
CA ILE A 182 16.56 17.42 -5.27
C ILE A 182 15.53 18.02 -4.31
N SER A 183 16.01 18.63 -3.22
CA SER A 183 15.15 19.35 -2.27
C SER A 183 14.62 20.65 -2.87
N LEU A 184 13.46 21.11 -2.37
CA LEU A 184 12.86 22.38 -2.78
C LEU A 184 13.82 23.56 -2.61
N ASP A 185 14.56 23.63 -1.50
CA ASP A 185 15.54 24.71 -1.27
C ASP A 185 16.63 24.76 -2.36
N LYS A 186 17.12 23.59 -2.79
CA LYS A 186 18.11 23.50 -3.87
C LYS A 186 17.51 23.84 -5.23
N LEU A 187 16.25 23.45 -5.47
CA LEU A 187 15.51 23.87 -6.67
C LEU A 187 15.35 25.39 -6.69
N GLY A 188 14.93 26.01 -5.59
CA GLY A 188 14.80 27.45 -5.47
C GLY A 188 16.10 28.18 -5.83
N GLN A 189 17.21 27.78 -5.19
CA GLN A 189 18.54 28.35 -5.48
C GLN A 189 18.95 28.21 -6.96
N SER A 190 18.69 27.05 -7.56
CA SER A 190 19.02 26.80 -8.97
C SER A 190 18.16 27.62 -9.94
N LEU A 191 16.89 27.88 -9.58
CA LEU A 191 15.91 28.55 -10.43
C LEU A 191 15.96 30.08 -10.31
N THR A 192 16.39 30.63 -9.17
CA THR A 192 16.56 32.08 -8.97
C THR A 192 17.93 32.59 -9.45
N GLY A 193 18.95 31.72 -9.51
CA GLY A 193 20.34 32.11 -9.80
C GLY A 193 20.77 32.04 -11.27
N HIS A 194 19.97 31.42 -12.15
CA HIS A 194 20.33 31.14 -13.55
C HIS A 194 19.17 31.47 -14.50
N ASN A 195 19.45 31.54 -15.80
CA ASN A 195 18.36 31.52 -16.78
C ASN A 195 17.67 30.14 -16.72
N LEU A 196 16.36 30.11 -17.00
CA LEU A 196 15.53 28.91 -16.81
C LEU A 196 16.05 27.72 -17.63
N ASP A 197 16.60 27.96 -18.82
CA ASP A 197 17.12 26.92 -19.71
C ASP A 197 18.42 26.30 -19.17
N GLU A 198 19.35 27.11 -18.66
CA GLU A 198 20.57 26.66 -18.00
C GLU A 198 20.25 25.92 -16.71
N ALA A 199 19.33 26.45 -15.91
CA ALA A 199 18.87 25.79 -14.69
C ALA A 199 18.30 24.40 -15.02
N THR A 200 17.42 24.31 -16.02
CA THR A 200 16.81 23.05 -16.45
C THR A 200 17.87 22.06 -16.96
N LYS A 201 18.84 22.51 -17.78
CA LYS A 201 19.95 21.68 -18.26
C LYS A 201 20.82 21.16 -17.13
N ALA A 202 21.13 22.00 -16.13
CA ALA A 202 21.91 21.60 -14.97
C ALA A 202 21.17 20.54 -14.13
N LEU A 203 19.86 20.71 -13.92
CA LEU A 203 19.03 19.73 -13.21
C LEU A 203 18.99 18.39 -13.95
N ILE A 204 18.83 18.39 -15.28
CA ILE A 204 18.86 17.17 -16.10
C ILE A 204 20.21 16.46 -15.97
N GLY A 205 21.31 17.19 -16.08
CA GLY A 205 22.67 16.62 -15.97
C GLY A 205 22.91 15.97 -14.61
N LYS A 206 22.43 16.61 -13.54
CA LYS A 206 22.50 16.07 -12.19
C LYS A 206 21.67 14.81 -12.04
N LEU A 207 20.41 14.83 -12.46
CA LEU A 207 19.51 13.67 -12.39
C LEU A 207 20.11 12.48 -13.13
N LYS A 208 20.63 12.66 -14.35
CA LYS A 208 21.28 11.59 -15.12
C LYS A 208 22.49 10.96 -14.43
N THR A 209 23.17 11.69 -13.54
CA THR A 209 24.39 11.21 -12.86
C THR A 209 24.06 10.55 -11.52
N GLU A 210 23.03 11.02 -10.82
CA GLU A 210 22.73 10.63 -9.44
C GLU A 210 21.50 9.71 -9.30
N SER A 211 20.63 9.60 -10.32
CA SER A 211 19.43 8.77 -10.26
C SER A 211 19.67 7.29 -10.56
N ASP A 212 18.82 6.42 -10.01
CA ASP A 212 18.79 5.01 -10.41
C ASP A 212 18.32 4.86 -11.88
N PRO A 213 18.90 3.94 -12.68
CA PRO A 213 18.45 3.67 -14.05
C PRO A 213 16.98 3.25 -14.18
N THR A 214 16.34 2.83 -13.09
CA THR A 214 14.93 2.43 -13.04
C THR A 214 13.97 3.62 -12.81
N ASP A 215 14.49 4.79 -12.45
CA ASP A 215 13.69 5.99 -12.25
C ASP A 215 13.38 6.70 -13.56
N ALA A 216 12.22 7.35 -13.59
CA ALA A 216 11.76 8.17 -14.68
C ALA A 216 11.25 9.52 -14.14
N PHE A 217 11.43 10.58 -14.93
CA PHE A 217 11.16 11.96 -14.52
C PHE A 217 10.34 12.67 -15.58
N ALA A 218 9.27 13.34 -15.14
CA ALA A 218 8.48 14.25 -15.95
C ALA A 218 8.20 15.53 -15.15
N THR A 219 8.69 16.67 -15.63
CA THR A 219 8.48 17.96 -14.97
C THR A 219 8.44 19.11 -15.98
N PHE A 220 7.47 20.00 -15.80
CA PHE A 220 7.51 21.36 -16.35
C PHE A 220 7.98 22.33 -15.28
N ILE A 221 8.83 23.26 -15.68
CA ILE A 221 9.17 24.44 -14.89
C ILE A 221 8.91 25.63 -15.78
N PHE A 222 8.04 26.56 -15.39
CA PHE A 222 7.84 27.77 -16.19
C PHE A 222 7.89 29.04 -15.36
N LYS A 223 8.39 30.10 -15.99
CA LYS A 223 8.52 31.43 -15.41
C LYS A 223 7.62 32.42 -16.15
N VAL A 224 6.86 33.21 -15.41
CA VAL A 224 6.02 34.27 -15.96
C VAL A 224 6.89 35.48 -16.32
N SER A 225 6.90 35.88 -17.61
CA SER A 225 7.68 37.01 -18.10
C SER A 225 6.90 37.84 -19.13
N LYS A 226 7.09 39.17 -19.09
CA LYS A 226 6.45 40.11 -20.03
C LYS A 226 7.18 40.23 -21.39
N ASP A 227 8.44 39.79 -21.50
CA ASP A 227 9.31 40.09 -22.65
C ASP A 227 9.68 38.88 -23.54
N ALA A 228 8.88 37.79 -23.58
CA ALA A 228 9.31 36.61 -24.35
C ALA A 228 9.07 36.77 -25.88
N VAL A 229 10.16 36.76 -26.64
CA VAL A 229 10.22 36.47 -28.08
C VAL A 229 10.04 34.96 -28.28
N GLU A 230 9.25 34.54 -29.28
CA GLU A 230 9.11 33.12 -29.67
C GLU A 230 10.50 32.50 -29.90
N PRO A 231 10.81 31.33 -29.31
CA PRO A 231 11.91 30.51 -29.79
C PRO A 231 11.57 30.08 -31.21
N ASP A 232 12.40 30.51 -32.16
CA ASP A 232 12.33 30.18 -33.57
C ASP A 232 12.74 28.70 -33.73
N GLU A 233 11.79 27.78 -33.61
CA GLU A 233 11.83 26.43 -34.22
C GLU A 233 10.46 25.74 -34.04
N ARG A 234 9.63 25.84 -35.08
CA ARG A 234 8.41 25.02 -35.23
C ARG A 234 8.81 23.60 -35.60
N PHE A 235 8.84 22.68 -34.65
CA PHE A 235 8.74 21.26 -34.97
C PHE A 235 7.28 20.85 -35.01
N GLY A 236 6.82 20.58 -36.24
CA GLY A 236 5.50 20.03 -36.53
C GLY A 236 5.34 18.59 -36.02
N LEU A 237 4.09 18.18 -35.92
CA LEU A 237 3.65 16.85 -35.54
C LEU A 237 4.25 15.77 -36.46
N MET A 238 4.83 14.73 -35.83
CA MET A 238 5.11 13.36 -36.32
C MET A 238 5.77 13.21 -37.71
N GLU A 239 7.04 12.83 -37.72
CA GLU A 239 7.64 11.95 -38.73
C GLU A 239 8.61 10.97 -38.03
N ASP A 240 8.59 9.71 -38.49
CA ASP A 240 9.47 8.61 -38.07
C ASP A 240 10.96 8.95 -38.33
N ASP A 241 11.83 8.37 -37.49
CA ASP A 241 13.30 8.32 -37.62
C ASP A 241 14.09 9.64 -37.51
N ASP A 242 14.49 9.99 -36.28
CA ASP A 242 15.93 10.15 -35.98
C ASP A 242 16.16 9.92 -34.49
N HIS A 243 16.43 8.67 -34.12
CA HIS A 243 17.02 8.39 -32.84
C HIS A 243 18.42 9.02 -32.84
N THR A 244 18.67 10.00 -31.98
CA THR A 244 20.01 10.14 -31.39
C THR A 244 20.30 8.86 -30.59
N ILE A 245 20.68 7.80 -31.29
CA ILE A 245 21.37 6.65 -30.74
C ILE A 245 22.75 7.19 -30.37
N VAL A 246 22.96 7.49 -29.11
CA VAL A 246 24.32 7.44 -28.56
C VAL A 246 24.58 5.96 -28.33
N GLU A 247 25.33 5.34 -29.26
CA GLU A 247 25.77 3.95 -29.14
C GLU A 247 26.53 3.75 -27.82
N ASP A 248 26.31 2.57 -27.23
CA ASP A 248 26.96 2.08 -26.03
C ASP A 248 28.48 2.19 -26.16
N THR A 249 29.07 3.12 -25.41
CA THR A 249 30.49 2.98 -25.06
C THR A 249 30.58 2.08 -23.84
N VAL A 250 30.96 0.84 -24.12
CA VAL A 250 31.34 -0.17 -23.14
C VAL A 250 32.42 0.40 -22.21
N ILE A 251 32.11 0.51 -20.92
CA ILE A 251 33.12 0.65 -19.86
C ILE A 251 32.90 -0.47 -18.85
N ALA A 252 34.02 -1.12 -18.55
CA ALA A 252 34.19 -2.36 -17.81
C ALA A 252 33.76 -2.33 -16.33
N ASP A 253 33.52 -3.54 -15.82
CA ASP A 253 33.31 -3.96 -14.43
C ASP A 253 33.94 -3.10 -13.32
N GLN A 254 33.14 -2.82 -12.29
CA GLN A 254 33.57 -2.88 -10.88
C GLN A 254 32.42 -3.41 -9.98
N PRO A 255 32.73 -4.25 -8.98
CA PRO A 255 31.76 -4.96 -8.16
C PRO A 255 31.15 -4.07 -7.07
N ALA A 256 29.90 -4.39 -6.70
CA ALA A 256 29.17 -3.78 -5.60
C ALA A 256 29.94 -3.89 -4.27
N THR A 257 30.22 -2.76 -3.64
CA THR A 257 30.81 -2.67 -2.31
C THR A 257 29.78 -3.06 -1.25
N GLY A 258 30.08 -4.16 -0.56
CA GLY A 258 29.36 -4.62 0.61
C GLY A 258 29.52 -3.70 1.82
N PHE A 259 28.63 -3.92 2.79
CA PHE A 259 28.69 -3.36 4.14
C PHE A 259 30.10 -3.52 4.74
N ASP A 260 30.74 -2.39 5.06
CA ASP A 260 32.11 -2.35 5.55
C ASP A 260 32.19 -2.71 7.04
N TYR A 261 32.31 -4.01 7.33
CA TYR A 261 32.64 -4.55 8.65
C TYR A 261 33.96 -3.99 9.22
N MET A 262 34.87 -3.47 8.38
CA MET A 262 36.16 -2.94 8.81
C MET A 262 36.07 -1.56 9.45
N GLU A 263 35.04 -0.75 9.16
CA GLU A 263 34.91 0.57 9.78
C GLU A 263 34.47 0.47 11.26
N VAL A 264 33.62 -0.50 11.58
CA VAL A 264 33.21 -0.83 12.96
C VAL A 264 34.38 -1.46 13.72
N LEU A 265 35.13 -2.39 13.09
CA LEU A 265 36.35 -2.97 13.69
C LEU A 265 37.46 -1.93 13.89
N ARG A 266 37.57 -0.91 13.03
CA ARG A 266 38.52 0.21 13.18
C ARG A 266 38.16 1.15 14.32
N LYS A 267 36.85 1.36 14.59
CA LYS A 267 36.38 2.12 15.77
C LYS A 267 36.59 1.35 17.07
N ILE A 268 36.36 0.04 17.08
CA ILE A 268 36.61 -0.83 18.26
C ILE A 268 38.13 -0.97 18.50
N GLY A 269 38.91 -1.17 17.45
CA GLY A 269 40.38 -1.19 17.49
C GLY A 269 40.99 0.13 17.94
N GLY A 270 40.40 1.27 17.56
CA GLY A 270 40.85 2.60 17.99
C GLY A 270 40.60 2.88 19.48
N VAL A 271 39.54 2.30 20.07
CA VAL A 271 39.29 2.36 21.51
C VAL A 271 40.24 1.43 22.27
N LEU A 272 40.48 0.22 21.76
CA LEU A 272 41.45 -0.73 22.32
C LEU A 272 42.89 -0.21 22.24
N TRP A 273 43.27 0.48 21.17
CA TRP A 273 44.58 1.12 21.00
C TRP A 273 44.79 2.26 22.00
N LYS A 274 43.78 3.08 22.28
CA LYS A 274 43.86 4.16 23.29
C LYS A 274 43.93 3.63 24.72
N ILE A 275 43.28 2.50 25.02
CA ILE A 275 43.42 1.80 26.30
C ILE A 275 44.82 1.19 26.44
N GLY A 276 45.37 0.65 25.35
CA GLY A 276 46.75 0.19 25.25
C GLY A 276 47.80 1.30 25.43
N GLU A 277 47.60 2.46 24.82
CA GLU A 277 48.46 3.65 25.00
C GLU A 277 48.43 4.17 26.44
N GLY A 278 47.26 4.13 27.10
CA GLY A 278 47.12 4.41 28.54
C GLY A 278 47.91 3.44 29.41
N ALA A 279 47.88 2.14 29.11
CA ALA A 279 48.65 1.13 29.84
C ALA A 279 50.16 1.27 29.61
N VAL A 280 50.60 1.54 28.37
CA VAL A 280 52.02 1.75 28.02
C VAL A 280 52.55 3.05 28.64
N THR A 281 51.78 4.13 28.64
CA THR A 281 52.19 5.38 29.30
C THR A 281 52.28 5.24 30.81
N VAL A 282 51.39 4.48 31.44
CA VAL A 282 51.48 4.15 32.87
C VAL A 282 52.70 3.26 33.17
N VAL A 283 53.00 2.27 32.32
CA VAL A 283 54.20 1.42 32.46
C VAL A 283 55.50 2.20 32.23
N VAL A 284 55.54 3.10 31.23
CA VAL A 284 56.68 3.99 30.95
C VAL A 284 56.85 5.05 32.04
N TRP A 285 55.75 5.57 32.59
CA TRP A 285 55.77 6.49 33.72
C TRP A 285 56.27 5.80 34.99
N ILE A 286 55.81 4.58 35.29
CA ILE A 286 56.30 3.75 36.40
C ILE A 286 57.78 3.40 36.22
N TYR A 287 58.20 3.01 35.00
CA TYR A 287 59.60 2.74 34.66
C TYR A 287 60.49 3.97 34.91
N ASN A 288 60.04 5.16 34.50
CA ASN A 288 60.75 6.42 34.72
C ASN A 288 60.73 6.87 36.19
N LEU A 289 59.67 6.56 36.94
CA LEU A 289 59.55 6.85 38.39
C LEU A 289 60.45 5.96 39.27
N VAL A 290 60.81 4.77 38.76
CA VAL A 290 61.72 3.81 39.40
C VAL A 290 63.19 4.09 39.06
N LYS A 291 63.50 4.60 37.86
CA LYS A 291 64.89 4.82 37.41
C LYS A 291 65.51 6.20 37.72
N GLY A 292 64.80 7.08 38.41
CA GLY A 292 65.39 8.28 39.04
C GLY A 292 66.16 9.20 38.09
N ARG A 293 65.65 9.48 36.88
CA ARG A 293 66.25 10.46 35.97
C ARG A 293 65.42 11.73 35.91
N ASN A 294 65.95 12.78 36.55
CA ASN A 294 65.49 14.15 36.41
C ASN A 294 65.77 14.65 34.98
N ARG A 295 64.73 14.85 34.18
CA ARG A 295 64.75 15.83 33.10
C ARG A 295 63.46 16.63 33.10
N ARG A 296 63.61 17.94 33.23
CA ARG A 296 62.56 18.95 33.19
C ARG A 296 62.01 19.02 31.75
N SER A 297 60.72 18.74 31.59
CA SER A 297 59.92 19.27 30.49
C SER A 297 58.51 19.54 31.01
N ALA A 298 57.97 20.70 30.65
CA ALA A 298 56.73 21.26 31.13
C ALA A 298 55.51 20.39 30.74
N VAL A 299 54.74 19.97 31.74
CA VAL A 299 53.32 19.61 31.60
C VAL A 299 52.61 20.36 32.72
N GLY A 300 51.54 21.06 32.34
CA GLY A 300 50.74 21.93 33.20
C GLY A 300 50.35 21.25 34.51
N GLY A 301 50.43 22.03 35.59
CA GLY A 301 50.17 21.55 36.94
C GLY A 301 48.70 21.23 37.15
N GLN A 302 48.39 19.95 37.44
CA GLN A 302 47.14 19.62 38.15
C GLN A 302 47.15 18.29 38.93
N TYR A 303 48.31 17.70 39.24
CA TYR A 303 48.37 16.46 40.06
C TYR A 303 49.58 16.42 41.01
N THR A 304 49.74 17.44 41.85
CA THR A 304 50.93 17.58 42.74
C THR A 304 50.75 16.98 44.14
N TYR A 305 49.65 16.29 44.44
CA TYR A 305 49.41 15.70 45.79
C TYR A 305 49.86 14.24 45.97
N LEU A 306 50.42 13.59 44.93
CA LEU A 306 50.81 12.17 45.00
C LEU A 306 52.34 11.91 45.04
N THR A 307 53.18 12.94 45.08
CA THR A 307 54.65 12.79 44.91
C THR A 307 55.49 13.13 46.16
N GLN A 308 55.00 12.90 47.37
CA GLN A 308 55.88 12.88 48.56
C GLN A 308 56.70 11.58 48.62
N LYS A 309 58.01 11.71 48.92
CA LYS A 309 59.04 10.65 49.01
C LYS A 309 58.59 9.45 49.86
N LYS A 310 57.91 8.46 49.25
CA LYS A 310 57.71 7.13 49.84
C LYS A 310 58.89 6.22 49.49
N SER A 311 59.33 5.41 50.47
CA SER A 311 60.47 4.48 50.33
C SER A 311 60.25 3.48 49.18
N PRO A 312 61.32 2.99 48.53
CA PRO A 312 61.23 2.10 47.36
C PRO A 312 60.37 0.85 47.59
N LYS A 313 60.29 0.33 48.83
CA LYS A 313 59.41 -0.78 49.20
C LYS A 313 57.91 -0.44 49.04
N ARG A 314 57.49 0.78 49.39
CA ARG A 314 56.08 1.21 49.26
C ARG A 314 55.67 1.43 47.79
N LYS A 315 56.62 1.75 46.90
CA LYS A 315 56.36 1.85 45.46
C LYS A 315 56.16 0.47 44.82
N ALA A 316 56.99 -0.51 45.19
CA ALA A 316 56.83 -1.89 44.73
C ALA A 316 55.48 -2.49 45.16
N PHE A 317 55.07 -2.25 46.41
CA PHE A 317 53.75 -2.66 46.90
C PHE A 317 52.60 -2.03 46.10
N LEU A 318 52.72 -0.77 45.70
CA LEU A 318 51.67 -0.07 44.94
C LEU A 318 51.54 -0.64 43.52
N VAL A 319 52.65 -1.01 42.88
CA VAL A 319 52.63 -1.66 41.55
C VAL A 319 51.97 -3.04 41.63
N VAL A 320 52.36 -3.87 42.61
CA VAL A 320 51.75 -5.18 42.83
C VAL A 320 50.25 -5.05 43.12
N PHE A 321 49.86 -4.07 43.93
CA PHE A 321 48.45 -3.78 44.22
C PHE A 321 47.66 -3.41 42.96
N VAL A 322 48.20 -2.56 42.08
CA VAL A 322 47.53 -2.19 40.81
C VAL A 322 47.37 -3.40 39.88
N ILE A 323 48.37 -4.29 39.79
CA ILE A 323 48.29 -5.52 38.99
C ILE A 323 47.20 -6.47 39.52
N ILE A 324 47.12 -6.63 40.85
CA ILE A 324 46.10 -7.47 41.48
C ILE A 324 44.70 -6.90 41.24
N VAL A 325 44.52 -5.58 41.39
CA VAL A 325 43.24 -4.91 41.10
C VAL A 325 42.85 -5.07 39.62
N PHE A 326 43.81 -4.99 38.70
CA PHE A 326 43.59 -5.20 37.27
C PHE A 326 43.17 -6.64 36.94
N LEU A 327 43.83 -7.65 37.50
CA LEU A 327 43.44 -9.05 37.35
C LEU A 327 42.06 -9.34 37.96
N LEU A 328 41.73 -8.70 39.09
CA LEU A 328 40.42 -8.81 39.72
C LEU A 328 39.33 -8.18 38.84
N LEU A 329 39.59 -7.03 38.21
CA LEU A 329 38.67 -6.40 37.25
C LEU A 329 38.43 -7.29 36.02
N ILE A 330 39.47 -7.91 35.47
CA ILE A 330 39.33 -8.87 34.36
C ILE A 330 38.48 -10.07 34.79
N ASN A 331 38.71 -10.61 35.99
CA ASN A 331 37.95 -11.74 36.50
C ASN A 331 36.48 -11.37 36.77
N VAL A 332 36.18 -10.18 37.29
CA VAL A 332 34.80 -9.71 37.47
C VAL A 332 34.10 -9.51 36.12
N ILE A 333 34.79 -8.92 35.13
CA ILE A 333 34.25 -8.77 33.77
C ILE A 333 33.99 -10.15 33.16
N PHE A 334 34.96 -11.07 33.20
CA PHE A 334 34.82 -12.42 32.67
C PHE A 334 33.75 -13.24 33.41
N SER A 335 33.66 -13.10 34.73
CA SER A 335 32.61 -13.73 35.54
C SER A 335 31.24 -13.17 35.20
N ASN A 336 31.09 -11.86 34.98
CA ASN A 336 29.81 -11.28 34.59
C ASN A 336 29.40 -11.74 33.19
N PHE A 337 30.34 -11.83 32.23
CA PHE A 337 30.05 -12.39 30.91
C PHE A 337 29.66 -13.87 30.98
N ARG A 338 30.37 -14.68 31.76
CA ARG A 338 30.07 -16.11 31.96
C ARG A 338 28.78 -16.35 32.73
N ASN A 339 28.46 -15.49 33.71
CA ASN A 339 27.21 -15.56 34.45
C ASN A 339 26.03 -15.20 33.54
N ALA A 340 26.15 -14.15 32.72
CA ALA A 340 25.13 -13.79 31.73
C ALA A 340 24.92 -14.89 30.68
N GLU A 341 25.98 -15.55 30.22
CA GLU A 341 25.89 -16.69 29.28
C GLU A 341 25.23 -17.91 29.92
N ASN A 342 25.55 -18.22 31.17
CA ASN A 342 24.91 -19.31 31.91
C ASN A 342 23.44 -19.03 32.21
N GLU A 343 23.08 -17.78 32.56
CA GLU A 343 21.70 -17.34 32.77
C GLU A 343 20.89 -17.45 31.48
N SER A 344 21.44 -16.97 30.35
CA SER A 344 20.83 -17.13 29.01
C SER A 344 20.59 -18.60 28.68
N LYS A 345 21.60 -19.46 28.90
CA LYS A 345 21.47 -20.89 28.67
C LYS A 345 20.39 -21.52 29.56
N GLN A 346 20.33 -21.20 30.84
CA GLN A 346 19.30 -21.74 31.73
C GLN A 346 17.89 -21.28 31.33
N GLU A 347 17.75 -20.04 30.87
CA GLU A 347 16.48 -19.53 30.39
C GLU A 347 16.02 -20.23 29.10
N MET A 348 16.94 -20.44 28.16
CA MET A 348 16.63 -21.19 26.93
C MET A 348 16.32 -22.67 27.22
N GLU A 349 16.93 -23.27 28.24
CA GLU A 349 16.61 -24.63 28.68
C GLU A 349 15.18 -24.72 29.23
N ARG A 350 14.77 -23.73 30.04
CA ARG A 350 13.38 -23.64 30.55
C ARG A 350 12.37 -23.40 29.45
N LEU A 351 12.68 -22.53 28.48
CA LEU A 351 11.81 -22.30 27.32
C LEU A 351 11.67 -23.55 26.46
N LEU A 352 12.75 -24.32 26.29
CA LEU A 352 12.72 -25.59 25.57
C LEU A 352 11.88 -26.64 26.32
N GLU A 353 12.02 -26.74 27.64
CA GLU A 353 11.20 -27.62 28.48
C GLU A 353 9.71 -27.20 28.43
N SER A 354 9.43 -25.91 28.55
CA SER A 354 8.08 -25.34 28.41
C SER A 354 7.47 -25.66 27.04
N ALA A 355 8.24 -25.50 25.96
CA ALA A 355 7.80 -25.83 24.61
C ALA A 355 7.46 -27.32 24.50
N SER A 356 8.29 -28.19 25.07
CA SER A 356 8.05 -29.64 25.09
C SER A 356 6.80 -30.02 25.91
N LEU A 357 6.55 -29.33 27.02
CA LEU A 357 5.34 -29.50 27.82
C LEU A 357 4.10 -29.07 27.05
N ASN A 358 4.15 -27.93 26.36
CA ASN A 358 3.07 -27.43 25.51
C ASN A 358 2.77 -28.38 24.32
N VAL A 359 3.79 -29.03 23.74
CA VAL A 359 3.57 -30.12 22.76
C VAL A 359 2.79 -31.28 23.39
N THR A 360 3.19 -31.71 24.58
CA THR A 360 2.52 -32.82 25.28
C THR A 360 1.09 -32.46 25.68
N ASP A 361 0.86 -31.22 26.10
CA ASP A 361 -0.48 -30.68 26.39
C ASP A 361 -1.34 -30.65 25.12
N ALA A 362 -0.80 -30.19 23.99
CA ALA A 362 -1.51 -30.21 22.71
C ALA A 362 -1.93 -31.63 22.29
N GLU A 363 -1.03 -32.62 22.43
CA GLU A 363 -1.34 -34.03 22.18
C GLU A 363 -2.43 -34.56 23.13
N SER A 364 -2.37 -34.19 24.42
CA SER A 364 -3.37 -34.60 25.41
C SER A 364 -4.74 -34.00 25.09
N ARG A 365 -4.81 -32.71 24.78
CA ARG A 365 -6.06 -32.01 24.42
C ARG A 365 -6.69 -32.61 23.16
N LEU A 366 -5.88 -33.02 22.18
CA LEU A 366 -6.34 -33.76 21.00
C LEU A 366 -7.01 -35.10 21.35
N ILE A 367 -6.54 -35.81 22.38
CA ILE A 367 -7.17 -37.06 22.84
C ILE A 367 -8.56 -36.79 23.44
N PHE A 368 -8.75 -35.63 24.06
CA PHE A 368 -10.01 -35.20 24.68
C PHE A 368 -10.90 -34.32 23.76
N ASP A 369 -10.61 -34.26 22.46
CA ASP A 369 -11.33 -33.49 21.43
C ASP A 369 -11.37 -31.97 21.68
N ASP A 370 -10.44 -31.44 22.48
CA ASP A 370 -10.25 -29.99 22.65
C ASP A 370 -9.29 -29.45 21.58
N GLN A 371 -9.83 -29.28 20.37
CA GLN A 371 -9.04 -28.84 19.21
C GLN A 371 -8.54 -27.41 19.34
N ASN A 372 -9.35 -26.51 19.90
CA ASN A 372 -8.95 -25.11 20.09
C ASN A 372 -7.83 -25.06 21.13
N GLY A 373 -8.00 -25.71 22.28
CA GLY A 373 -6.97 -25.76 23.29
C GLY A 373 -5.69 -26.42 22.79
N ALA A 374 -5.78 -27.48 21.99
CA ALA A 374 -4.61 -28.11 21.37
C ALA A 374 -3.87 -27.14 20.42
N LEU A 375 -4.62 -26.34 19.65
CA LEU A 375 -4.05 -25.36 18.74
C LEU A 375 -3.41 -24.17 19.48
N GLU A 376 -3.97 -23.73 20.61
CA GLU A 376 -3.32 -22.73 21.49
C GLU A 376 -1.96 -23.23 21.99
N ALA A 377 -1.95 -24.44 22.58
CA ALA A 377 -0.75 -25.03 23.15
C ALA A 377 0.34 -25.24 22.09
N ILE A 378 -0.01 -25.70 20.88
CA ILE A 378 0.98 -25.91 19.82
C ILE A 378 1.51 -24.60 19.23
N ILE A 379 0.70 -23.53 19.14
CA ILE A 379 1.15 -22.20 18.71
C ILE A 379 2.15 -21.64 19.73
N GLU A 380 1.86 -21.80 21.03
CA GLU A 380 2.77 -21.37 22.09
C GLU A 380 4.08 -22.18 22.07
N ALA A 381 4.00 -23.50 21.92
CA ALA A 381 5.16 -24.38 21.76
C ALA A 381 6.05 -23.93 20.58
N LYS A 382 5.43 -23.59 19.44
CA LYS A 382 6.13 -23.11 18.24
C LYS A 382 6.89 -21.82 18.52
N SER A 383 6.23 -20.83 19.12
CA SER A 383 6.86 -19.54 19.46
C SER A 383 8.04 -19.70 20.43
N GLN A 384 7.90 -20.58 21.42
CA GLN A 384 8.97 -20.86 22.39
C GLN A 384 10.14 -21.61 21.74
N ALA A 385 9.87 -22.65 20.94
CA ALA A 385 10.90 -23.40 20.23
C ALA A 385 11.66 -22.53 19.21
N GLU A 386 10.97 -21.63 18.50
CA GLU A 386 11.59 -20.66 17.58
C GLU A 386 12.52 -19.69 18.33
N THR A 387 12.10 -19.20 19.49
CA THR A 387 12.93 -18.33 20.35
C THR A 387 14.21 -19.05 20.79
N VAL A 388 14.11 -20.31 21.21
CA VAL A 388 15.28 -21.13 21.58
C VAL A 388 16.19 -21.35 20.37
N PHE A 389 15.65 -21.70 19.21
CA PHE A 389 16.42 -21.91 17.98
C PHE A 389 17.20 -20.66 17.57
N LEU A 390 16.54 -19.49 17.55
CA LEU A 390 17.16 -18.20 17.17
C LEU A 390 18.21 -17.71 18.18
N SER A 391 18.15 -18.17 19.44
CA SER A 391 19.15 -17.83 20.47
C SER A 391 20.54 -18.43 20.19
N GLY A 392 20.63 -19.46 19.33
CA GLY A 392 21.85 -20.25 19.11
C GLY A 392 22.15 -21.26 20.23
N HIS A 393 21.33 -21.33 21.28
CA HIS A 393 21.42 -22.37 22.32
C HIS A 393 20.50 -23.55 21.98
N PHE A 394 20.94 -24.77 22.31
CA PHE A 394 20.14 -26.00 22.15
C PHE A 394 19.56 -26.22 20.74
N GLU A 395 20.22 -25.70 19.70
CA GLU A 395 19.75 -25.69 18.31
C GLU A 395 19.27 -27.07 17.83
N SER A 396 20.01 -28.13 18.15
CA SER A 396 19.63 -29.50 17.75
C SER A 396 18.34 -29.98 18.41
N GLN A 397 18.11 -29.66 19.68
CA GLN A 397 16.91 -30.09 20.41
C GLN A 397 15.71 -29.22 20.02
N ALA A 398 15.95 -27.92 19.83
CA ALA A 398 14.95 -27.01 19.29
C ALA A 398 14.51 -27.47 17.89
N LYS A 399 15.44 -27.86 17.03
CA LYS A 399 15.14 -28.39 15.69
C LYS A 399 14.32 -29.69 15.75
N GLU A 400 14.70 -30.66 16.57
CA GLU A 400 13.93 -31.91 16.73
C GLU A 400 12.51 -31.63 17.25
N LEU A 401 12.38 -30.73 18.23
CA LEU A 401 11.09 -30.31 18.75
C LEU A 401 10.27 -29.57 17.69
N PHE A 402 10.91 -28.73 16.86
CA PHE A 402 10.27 -28.03 15.75
C PHE A 402 9.68 -29.01 14.72
N GLU A 403 10.41 -30.07 14.38
CA GLU A 403 9.90 -31.11 13.48
C GLU A 403 8.64 -31.79 14.05
N LYS A 404 8.60 -32.06 15.36
CA LYS A 404 7.40 -32.60 16.04
C LYS A 404 6.25 -31.59 16.06
N ILE A 405 6.56 -30.32 16.35
CA ILE A 405 5.61 -29.21 16.36
C ILE A 405 4.96 -29.08 15.00
N GLU A 406 5.73 -29.01 13.91
CA GLU A 406 5.20 -28.84 12.56
C GLU A 406 4.26 -29.99 12.16
N VAL A 407 4.58 -31.24 12.50
CA VAL A 407 3.70 -32.39 12.22
C VAL A 407 2.36 -32.29 12.97
N LEU A 408 2.38 -31.94 14.27
CA LEU A 408 1.15 -31.76 15.04
C LEU A 408 0.37 -30.52 14.60
N PHE A 409 1.09 -29.45 14.28
CA PHE A 409 0.54 -28.20 13.79
C PHE A 409 -0.17 -28.42 12.47
N ASP A 410 0.42 -29.10 11.49
CA ASP A 410 -0.21 -29.41 10.21
C ASP A 410 -1.49 -30.23 10.38
N ARG A 411 -1.49 -31.20 11.31
CA ARG A 411 -2.69 -31.98 11.65
C ARG A 411 -3.80 -31.12 12.23
N LEU A 412 -3.45 -30.15 13.08
CA LEU A 412 -4.40 -29.22 13.71
C LEU A 412 -4.86 -28.09 12.77
N ASN A 413 -4.02 -27.72 11.79
CA ASN A 413 -4.27 -26.62 10.87
C ASN A 413 -5.29 -26.98 9.78
N LYS A 414 -5.60 -28.28 9.60
CA LYS A 414 -6.67 -28.82 8.73
C LYS A 414 -6.72 -28.15 7.35
N VAL A 415 -5.54 -27.97 6.74
CA VAL A 415 -5.44 -27.35 5.42
C VAL A 415 -5.78 -28.41 4.36
N THR A 416 -6.87 -28.18 3.65
CA THR A 416 -7.29 -28.96 2.48
C THR A 416 -6.77 -28.26 1.24
N LYS A 417 -5.83 -28.89 0.54
CA LYS A 417 -5.38 -28.41 -0.77
C LYS A 417 -6.42 -28.77 -1.83
N ILE A 418 -6.85 -27.76 -2.58
CA ILE A 418 -7.92 -27.88 -3.58
C ILE A 418 -7.40 -27.60 -5.00
N GLU A 419 -7.91 -28.37 -5.95
CA GLU A 419 -7.75 -28.14 -7.37
C GLU A 419 -8.88 -27.25 -7.88
N VAL A 420 -8.53 -26.23 -8.68
CA VAL A 420 -9.49 -25.20 -9.12
C VAL A 420 -9.60 -25.17 -10.64
N GLU A 421 -10.84 -25.12 -11.12
CA GLU A 421 -11.22 -24.97 -12.53
C GLU A 421 -11.48 -23.48 -12.84
N THR A 422 -10.95 -22.95 -13.95
CA THR A 422 -11.34 -21.62 -14.44
C THR A 422 -12.62 -21.74 -15.24
N LEU A 423 -13.68 -21.04 -14.82
CA LEU A 423 -14.94 -20.97 -15.56
C LEU A 423 -14.94 -19.88 -16.63
N THR A 424 -14.34 -18.73 -16.31
CA THR A 424 -14.20 -17.60 -17.23
C THR A 424 -13.19 -16.57 -16.71
N THR A 425 -12.85 -15.61 -17.56
CA THR A 425 -12.09 -14.42 -17.20
C THR A 425 -12.91 -13.21 -17.60
N PHE A 426 -13.28 -12.39 -16.62
CA PHE A 426 -14.00 -11.15 -16.85
C PHE A 426 -13.08 -10.11 -17.48
N SER A 427 -13.59 -9.39 -18.46
CA SER A 427 -12.93 -8.24 -19.08
C SER A 427 -13.05 -6.95 -18.25
N VAL A 428 -14.00 -6.91 -17.31
CA VAL A 428 -14.29 -5.73 -16.48
C VAL A 428 -13.53 -5.68 -15.15
N SER A 429 -12.67 -6.65 -14.88
CA SER A 429 -11.91 -6.80 -13.63
C SER A 429 -12.76 -6.56 -12.38
N PRO A 430 -13.81 -7.38 -12.14
CA PRO A 430 -14.75 -7.14 -11.06
C PRO A 430 -14.08 -7.32 -9.69
N ASP A 431 -14.54 -6.58 -8.69
CA ASP A 431 -14.21 -6.78 -7.28
C ASP A 431 -15.32 -7.55 -6.53
N GLN A 432 -16.47 -7.77 -7.17
CA GLN A 432 -17.60 -8.49 -6.60
C GLN A 432 -18.21 -9.45 -7.62
N ILE A 433 -18.61 -10.63 -7.13
CA ILE A 433 -19.45 -11.57 -7.89
C ILE A 433 -20.80 -11.74 -7.21
N VAL A 434 -21.87 -11.64 -8.01
CA VAL A 434 -23.23 -11.80 -7.52
C VAL A 434 -23.88 -12.96 -8.24
N LYS A 435 -24.42 -13.93 -7.49
CA LYS A 435 -25.18 -15.02 -8.09
C LYS A 435 -26.40 -14.46 -8.86
N THR A 436 -26.68 -15.04 -10.01
CA THR A 436 -27.92 -14.83 -10.79
C THR A 436 -28.64 -16.17 -10.99
N ALA A 437 -29.83 -16.17 -11.60
CA ALA A 437 -30.55 -17.42 -11.93
C ALA A 437 -29.69 -18.42 -12.70
N ASN A 438 -28.97 -17.93 -13.73
CA ASN A 438 -28.29 -18.78 -14.71
C ASN A 438 -26.76 -18.75 -14.63
N GLY A 439 -26.18 -18.04 -13.64
CA GLY A 439 -24.73 -17.93 -13.51
C GLY A 439 -24.33 -16.88 -12.48
N PHE A 440 -23.47 -15.95 -12.91
CA PHE A 440 -22.93 -14.88 -12.06
C PHE A 440 -22.90 -13.55 -12.81
N LEU A 441 -22.95 -12.47 -12.04
CA LEU A 441 -22.68 -11.12 -12.49
C LEU A 441 -21.37 -10.67 -11.85
N GLY A 442 -20.36 -10.42 -12.67
CA GLY A 442 -19.17 -9.67 -12.26
C GLY A 442 -19.52 -8.18 -12.22
N TYR A 443 -19.30 -7.56 -11.07
CA TYR A 443 -19.52 -6.14 -10.85
C TYR A 443 -18.21 -5.51 -10.41
N ASN A 444 -17.80 -4.47 -11.12
CA ASN A 444 -16.73 -3.59 -10.70
C ASN A 444 -17.35 -2.36 -10.03
N SER A 445 -17.31 -2.30 -8.70
CA SER A 445 -17.87 -1.21 -7.89
C SER A 445 -17.22 0.13 -8.15
N PHE A 446 -16.03 0.10 -8.75
CA PHE A 446 -15.23 1.27 -9.01
C PHE A 446 -15.32 1.79 -10.45
N THR A 447 -15.75 1.00 -11.42
CA THR A 447 -16.00 1.50 -12.79
C THR A 447 -17.48 1.49 -13.13
N GLU A 448 -18.31 0.93 -12.24
CA GLU A 448 -19.71 0.61 -12.45
C GLU A 448 -19.92 -0.16 -13.76
N SER A 449 -18.99 -1.08 -14.05
CA SER A 449 -19.11 -2.00 -15.18
C SER A 449 -19.59 -3.36 -14.73
N PHE A 450 -20.36 -3.99 -15.63
CA PHE A 450 -21.10 -5.20 -15.36
C PHE A 450 -20.85 -6.19 -16.48
N GLU A 451 -20.52 -7.42 -16.10
CA GLU A 451 -20.33 -8.52 -17.03
C GLU A 451 -21.04 -9.77 -16.53
N LYS A 452 -22.00 -10.27 -17.30
CA LYS A 452 -22.73 -11.49 -16.97
C LYS A 452 -21.97 -12.70 -17.46
N TYR A 453 -21.80 -13.69 -16.61
CA TYR A 453 -21.38 -15.05 -16.97
C TYR A 453 -22.60 -15.97 -16.93
N GLU A 454 -23.00 -16.50 -18.10
CA GLU A 454 -24.12 -17.44 -18.25
C GLU A 454 -23.80 -18.45 -19.37
N ASN A 455 -24.20 -19.71 -19.21
CA ASN A 455 -24.03 -20.77 -20.23
C ASN A 455 -22.58 -20.93 -20.76
N GLY A 456 -21.57 -20.66 -19.92
CA GLY A 456 -20.15 -20.80 -20.29
C GLY A 456 -19.55 -19.60 -21.06
N GLY A 457 -20.32 -18.54 -21.31
CA GLY A 457 -19.85 -17.32 -21.95
C GLY A 457 -20.02 -16.08 -21.07
N THR A 458 -19.29 -15.01 -21.39
CA THR A 458 -19.51 -13.70 -20.78
C THR A 458 -20.16 -12.72 -21.74
N SER A 459 -20.91 -11.76 -21.18
CA SER A 459 -21.53 -10.68 -21.93
C SER A 459 -21.51 -9.39 -21.10
N LEU A 460 -20.95 -8.33 -21.70
CA LEU A 460 -21.02 -7.00 -21.13
C LEU A 460 -22.47 -6.51 -21.14
N ILE A 461 -22.93 -5.99 -20.01
CA ILE A 461 -24.21 -5.31 -19.91
C ILE A 461 -24.00 -3.86 -19.50
N PHE A 462 -24.91 -3.00 -19.95
CA PHE A 462 -24.86 -1.57 -19.69
C PHE A 462 -26.19 -1.14 -19.07
N PRO A 463 -26.46 -1.51 -17.82
CA PRO A 463 -27.71 -1.17 -17.19
C PRO A 463 -27.86 0.34 -17.13
N LYS A 464 -29.06 0.84 -17.38
CA LYS A 464 -29.36 2.24 -17.10
C LYS A 464 -29.31 2.47 -15.59
N VAL A 465 -28.20 3.04 -15.11
CA VAL A 465 -28.05 3.52 -13.73
C VAL A 465 -28.77 4.87 -13.61
N PRO A 466 -29.60 5.10 -12.58
CA PRO A 466 -30.21 6.42 -12.40
C PRO A 466 -29.15 7.45 -11.98
N ASP A 467 -29.37 8.72 -12.35
CA ASP A 467 -28.38 9.78 -12.15
C ASP A 467 -27.98 9.95 -10.66
N ASN A 468 -26.70 10.21 -10.40
CA ASN A 468 -26.12 10.51 -9.08
C ASN A 468 -26.24 9.40 -8.02
N ILE A 469 -26.21 8.14 -8.43
CA ILE A 469 -26.19 7.00 -7.51
C ILE A 469 -24.82 6.33 -7.61
N ASP A 470 -24.07 6.33 -6.50
CA ASP A 470 -22.87 5.50 -6.36
C ASP A 470 -23.30 4.14 -5.80
N LEU A 471 -23.22 3.10 -6.63
CA LEU A 471 -23.48 1.73 -6.21
C LEU A 471 -22.30 1.21 -5.36
N VAL A 472 -22.60 0.47 -4.28
CA VAL A 472 -21.61 0.06 -3.29
C VAL A 472 -21.37 -1.44 -3.33
N THR A 473 -22.45 -2.21 -3.14
CA THR A 473 -22.36 -3.66 -3.05
C THR A 473 -23.68 -4.30 -3.44
N ALA A 474 -23.67 -5.61 -3.66
CA ALA A 474 -24.81 -6.36 -4.11
C ALA A 474 -25.01 -7.64 -3.32
N SER A 475 -26.25 -8.15 -3.38
CA SER A 475 -26.67 -9.38 -2.75
C SER A 475 -27.67 -10.10 -3.65
N PHE A 476 -27.70 -11.41 -3.53
CA PHE A 476 -28.67 -12.25 -4.24
C PHE A 476 -29.75 -12.71 -3.26
N PRO A 477 -31.00 -12.19 -3.32
CA PRO A 477 -32.07 -12.58 -2.42
C PRO A 477 -32.71 -13.96 -2.71
N GLY A 478 -32.29 -14.63 -3.80
CA GLY A 478 -33.04 -15.74 -4.40
C GLY A 478 -34.03 -15.25 -5.48
N GLY A 479 -34.32 -16.10 -6.48
CA GLY A 479 -35.07 -15.73 -7.68
C GLY A 479 -34.17 -15.31 -8.85
N ASP A 480 -34.58 -14.31 -9.64
CA ASP A 480 -33.90 -14.02 -10.92
C ASP A 480 -32.89 -12.85 -10.88
N THR A 481 -32.96 -11.96 -9.90
CA THR A 481 -32.32 -10.64 -10.01
C THR A 481 -31.51 -10.24 -8.77
N PRO A 482 -30.25 -9.83 -8.95
CA PRO A 482 -29.46 -9.17 -7.92
C PRO A 482 -30.13 -7.90 -7.35
N VAL A 483 -29.86 -7.64 -6.08
CA VAL A 483 -30.21 -6.39 -5.40
C VAL A 483 -28.92 -5.66 -5.02
N PHE A 484 -28.86 -4.38 -5.33
CA PHE A 484 -27.74 -3.50 -5.08
C PHE A 484 -28.08 -2.47 -4.02
N LEU A 485 -27.09 -2.13 -3.20
CA LEU A 485 -27.12 -1.04 -2.24
C LEU A 485 -26.34 0.15 -2.81
N ALA A 486 -26.95 1.33 -2.75
CA ALA A 486 -26.33 2.59 -3.07
C ALA A 486 -25.80 3.30 -1.81
N SER A 487 -24.84 4.20 -1.97
CA SER A 487 -24.22 4.97 -0.89
C SER A 487 -25.20 5.83 -0.08
N ASN A 488 -26.33 6.22 -0.66
CA ASN A 488 -27.41 6.96 0.02
C ASN A 488 -28.38 6.05 0.80
N ALA A 489 -28.02 4.78 1.03
CA ALA A 489 -28.85 3.77 1.68
C ALA A 489 -30.18 3.46 0.95
N SER A 490 -30.16 3.50 -0.39
CA SER A 490 -31.27 3.01 -1.22
C SER A 490 -30.95 1.65 -1.83
N LEU A 491 -31.98 0.82 -2.03
CA LEU A 491 -31.83 -0.48 -2.69
C LEU A 491 -32.40 -0.43 -4.11
N TYR A 492 -31.70 -1.09 -5.03
CA TYR A 492 -32.09 -1.21 -6.43
C TYR A 492 -32.06 -2.67 -6.87
N LYS A 493 -33.06 -3.10 -7.60
CA LYS A 493 -33.07 -4.38 -8.30
C LYS A 493 -32.55 -4.19 -9.72
N LEU A 494 -31.65 -5.08 -10.16
CA LEU A 494 -31.20 -5.11 -11.55
C LEU A 494 -32.08 -6.07 -12.37
N GLY A 495 -32.89 -5.52 -13.28
CA GLY A 495 -33.58 -6.31 -14.30
C GLY A 495 -32.67 -6.61 -15.49
N PHE A 496 -32.90 -7.74 -16.16
CA PHE A 496 -32.14 -8.15 -17.36
C PHE A 496 -32.98 -8.08 -18.66
N SER A 497 -34.18 -7.50 -18.60
CA SER A 497 -35.12 -7.39 -19.72
C SER A 497 -36.14 -6.27 -19.46
N PRO A 498 -35.78 -4.99 -19.68
CA PRO A 498 -34.47 -4.49 -20.12
C PRO A 498 -33.44 -4.41 -18.98
N ASP A 499 -32.15 -4.31 -19.34
CA ASP A 499 -31.04 -4.06 -18.42
C ASP A 499 -31.22 -2.70 -17.73
N SER A 500 -31.78 -2.70 -16.54
CA SER A 500 -32.16 -1.46 -15.85
C SER A 500 -32.25 -1.65 -14.35
N PHE A 501 -31.85 -0.59 -13.63
CA PHE A 501 -32.02 -0.51 -12.19
C PHE A 501 -33.40 0.04 -11.85
N ILE A 502 -34.09 -0.67 -10.97
CA ILE A 502 -35.40 -0.30 -10.45
C ILE A 502 -35.25 -0.06 -8.94
N ALA A 503 -35.57 1.14 -8.47
CA ALA A 503 -35.57 1.44 -7.05
C ALA A 503 -36.62 0.58 -6.34
N ILE A 504 -36.20 -0.10 -5.27
CA ILE A 504 -37.07 -0.94 -4.43
C ILE A 504 -37.16 -0.42 -3.00
N THR A 505 -36.73 0.82 -2.75
CA THR A 505 -36.93 1.59 -1.52
C THR A 505 -37.55 2.95 -1.85
N PRO A 506 -38.23 3.62 -0.89
CA PRO A 506 -38.69 4.99 -1.08
C PRO A 506 -37.53 5.94 -1.42
N THR A 507 -37.82 6.98 -2.20
CA THR A 507 -36.84 8.05 -2.49
C THR A 507 -36.38 8.71 -1.20
N THR A 508 -35.08 8.95 -1.10
CA THR A 508 -34.44 9.55 0.07
C THR A 508 -33.72 10.86 -0.30
N THR A 509 -33.63 11.77 0.67
CA THR A 509 -32.81 13.00 0.60
C THR A 509 -31.51 12.88 1.39
N GLU A 510 -31.25 11.69 1.93
CA GLU A 510 -30.06 11.37 2.70
C GLU A 510 -28.78 11.56 1.87
N ILE A 511 -27.74 12.05 2.56
CA ILE A 511 -26.40 12.27 1.98
C ILE A 511 -25.69 10.92 1.83
N SER A 512 -24.72 10.85 0.93
CA SER A 512 -23.82 9.70 0.74
C SER A 512 -23.20 9.24 2.08
N ARG A 513 -23.27 7.93 2.33
CA ARG A 513 -22.75 7.25 3.53
C ARG A 513 -21.70 6.23 3.14
N GLN A 514 -20.82 5.91 4.09
CA GLN A 514 -19.90 4.78 3.96
C GLN A 514 -20.61 3.49 4.38
N LEU A 515 -21.17 2.80 3.38
CA LEU A 515 -21.86 1.53 3.57
C LEU A 515 -20.96 0.36 3.17
N VAL A 516 -21.06 -0.76 3.90
CA VAL A 516 -20.39 -2.01 3.53
C VAL A 516 -21.27 -3.21 3.83
N GLY A 517 -21.12 -4.25 3.01
CA GLY A 517 -21.90 -5.48 3.09
C GLY A 517 -23.39 -5.28 2.77
N LEU A 518 -23.98 -6.28 2.11
CA LEU A 518 -25.42 -6.37 1.92
C LEU A 518 -25.84 -7.83 1.97
N LYS A 519 -26.74 -8.16 2.90
CA LYS A 519 -27.37 -9.48 2.94
C LYS A 519 -28.86 -9.36 3.13
N ILE A 520 -29.57 -10.22 2.41
CA ILE A 520 -31.02 -10.34 2.51
C ILE A 520 -31.33 -11.66 3.21
N TYR A 521 -32.07 -11.58 4.31
CA TYR A 521 -32.45 -12.70 5.17
C TYR A 521 -33.91 -12.56 5.59
N THR A 522 -34.75 -13.56 5.31
CA THR A 522 -36.19 -13.57 5.67
C THR A 522 -36.93 -12.29 5.25
N ASN A 523 -36.75 -11.86 3.99
CA ASN A 523 -37.32 -10.62 3.42
C ASN A 523 -36.89 -9.32 4.13
N ARG A 524 -35.74 -9.32 4.78
CA ARG A 524 -35.12 -8.11 5.33
C ARG A 524 -33.73 -7.96 4.77
N ALA A 525 -33.37 -6.75 4.36
CA ALA A 525 -32.00 -6.44 3.97
C ALA A 525 -31.25 -5.82 5.15
N TYR A 526 -29.97 -6.14 5.28
CA TYR A 526 -29.07 -5.60 6.29
C TYR A 526 -27.80 -5.09 5.63
N ALA A 527 -27.34 -3.93 6.08
CA ALA A 527 -26.09 -3.30 5.67
C ALA A 527 -25.41 -2.64 6.87
N ILE A 528 -24.09 -2.48 6.82
CA ILE A 528 -23.34 -1.74 7.85
C ILE A 528 -23.22 -0.29 7.40
N ASP A 529 -23.57 0.63 8.28
CA ASP A 529 -23.40 2.07 8.11
C ASP A 529 -22.24 2.53 9.01
N LYS A 530 -21.06 2.69 8.41
CA LYS A 530 -19.85 3.11 9.13
C LYS A 530 -19.96 4.56 9.59
N THR A 531 -20.58 5.41 8.79
CA THR A 531 -20.73 6.84 9.05
C THR A 531 -21.51 7.07 10.35
N ASN A 532 -22.55 6.27 10.58
CA ASN A 532 -23.45 6.43 11.73
C ASN A 532 -23.25 5.38 12.83
N SER A 533 -22.18 4.57 12.78
CA SER A 533 -21.88 3.53 13.78
C SER A 533 -23.08 2.58 14.04
N GLN A 534 -23.73 2.14 12.95
CA GLN A 534 -25.01 1.44 13.00
C GLN A 534 -25.06 0.28 12.01
N ILE A 535 -25.88 -0.73 12.29
CA ILE A 535 -26.36 -1.68 11.28
C ILE A 535 -27.73 -1.19 10.85
N ILE A 536 -27.91 -0.94 9.55
CA ILE A 536 -29.20 -0.54 9.00
C ILE A 536 -29.98 -1.75 8.50
N ARG A 537 -31.27 -1.75 8.76
CA ARG A 537 -32.22 -2.77 8.33
C ARG A 537 -33.29 -2.16 7.45
N PHE A 538 -33.62 -2.87 6.39
CA PHE A 538 -34.76 -2.59 5.52
C PHE A 538 -35.81 -3.68 5.73
N GLY A 539 -37.00 -3.31 6.20
CA GLY A 539 -38.14 -4.23 6.30
C GLY A 539 -38.85 -4.40 4.96
N SER A 540 -39.46 -5.56 4.70
CA SER A 540 -40.26 -5.78 3.48
C SER A 540 -41.59 -5.02 3.50
N VAL A 541 -41.95 -4.49 2.32
CA VAL A 541 -43.21 -3.81 2.01
C VAL A 541 -43.68 -4.33 0.65
N GLY A 542 -44.48 -5.41 0.65
CA GLY A 542 -44.78 -6.15 -0.59
C GLY A 542 -43.50 -6.72 -1.22
N ASP A 543 -43.32 -6.50 -2.52
CA ASP A 543 -42.10 -6.89 -3.26
C ASP A 543 -40.93 -5.91 -3.08
N ASN A 544 -41.15 -4.81 -2.34
CA ASN A 544 -40.17 -3.76 -2.08
C ASN A 544 -39.69 -3.78 -0.62
N PHE A 545 -38.85 -2.81 -0.29
CA PHE A 545 -38.33 -2.55 1.03
C PHE A 545 -38.74 -1.17 1.55
N SER A 546 -38.83 -1.04 2.86
CA SER A 546 -38.98 0.24 3.59
C SER A 546 -37.69 1.04 3.54
N SER A 547 -37.71 2.29 4.02
CA SER A 547 -36.49 3.07 4.24
C SER A 547 -35.57 2.41 5.29
N ALA A 548 -34.28 2.75 5.24
CA ALA A 548 -33.30 2.27 6.21
C ALA A 548 -33.69 2.64 7.65
N GLN A 549 -33.62 1.67 8.56
CA GLN A 549 -33.88 1.85 9.99
C GLN A 549 -32.68 1.36 10.80
N ALA A 550 -32.37 2.02 11.91
CA ALA A 550 -31.40 1.51 12.87
C ALA A 550 -31.81 0.13 13.40
N TRP A 551 -30.84 -0.80 13.52
CA TRP A 551 -31.08 -2.15 14.00
C TRP A 551 -30.44 -2.43 15.37
N LEU A 552 -29.29 -1.82 15.68
CA LEU A 552 -28.65 -1.97 16.97
C LEU A 552 -29.37 -1.19 18.06
N ASN A 553 -29.38 -1.78 19.27
CA ASN A 553 -29.87 -1.14 20.48
C ASN A 553 -28.85 -0.11 21.01
N GLU A 554 -27.56 -0.39 20.82
CA GLU A 554 -26.43 0.48 21.19
C GLU A 554 -25.49 0.63 19.99
N SER A 555 -24.97 1.84 19.75
CA SER A 555 -24.03 2.10 18.65
C SER A 555 -22.73 1.33 18.82
N PHE A 556 -22.12 0.91 17.70
CA PHE A 556 -20.83 0.23 17.68
C PHE A 556 -19.92 0.83 16.59
N ASP A 557 -18.63 0.97 16.88
CA ASP A 557 -17.67 1.50 15.90
C ASP A 557 -17.42 0.48 14.77
N PHE A 558 -17.89 0.81 13.57
CA PHE A 558 -17.72 0.02 12.36
C PHE A 558 -16.71 0.60 11.37
N SER A 559 -15.85 1.53 11.79
CA SER A 559 -14.83 2.14 10.93
C SER A 559 -14.01 1.10 10.14
N GLN A 560 -13.65 -0.01 10.79
CA GLN A 560 -12.90 -1.12 10.20
C GLN A 560 -13.75 -2.25 9.59
N ALA A 561 -15.08 -2.15 9.58
CA ALA A 561 -15.93 -3.23 9.05
C ALA A 561 -15.70 -3.47 7.55
N LEU A 562 -15.70 -4.73 7.13
CA LEU A 562 -15.38 -5.12 5.75
C LEU A 562 -16.59 -5.69 5.03
N ASP A 563 -17.32 -6.59 5.68
CA ASP A 563 -18.49 -7.26 5.11
C ASP A 563 -19.40 -7.79 6.23
N LEU A 564 -20.58 -8.28 5.86
CA LEU A 564 -21.51 -8.90 6.80
C LEU A 564 -22.15 -10.18 6.24
N ALA A 565 -22.48 -11.09 7.15
CA ALA A 565 -23.24 -12.29 6.87
C ALA A 565 -24.43 -12.45 7.82
N VAL A 566 -25.48 -13.17 7.39
CA VAL A 566 -26.72 -13.31 8.16
C VAL A 566 -27.29 -14.72 8.04
N ASP A 567 -27.42 -15.41 9.17
CA ASP A 567 -28.14 -16.69 9.28
C ASP A 567 -29.32 -16.68 10.27
N GLY A 568 -29.61 -15.50 10.80
CA GLY A 568 -30.46 -15.29 11.97
C GLY A 568 -29.70 -14.51 13.04
N ASN A 569 -28.38 -14.74 13.12
CA ASN A 569 -27.42 -13.81 13.72
C ASN A 569 -26.76 -12.98 12.63
N LEU A 570 -26.31 -11.77 12.99
CA LEU A 570 -25.49 -10.93 12.14
C LEU A 570 -24.02 -11.12 12.51
N TYR A 571 -23.22 -11.48 11.51
CA TYR A 571 -21.79 -11.59 11.64
C TYR A 571 -21.14 -10.42 10.90
N VAL A 572 -20.32 -9.64 11.59
CA VAL A 572 -19.61 -8.50 11.00
C VAL A 572 -18.13 -8.83 10.92
N LEU A 573 -17.59 -8.85 9.70
CA LEU A 573 -16.18 -9.11 9.45
C LEU A 573 -15.36 -7.84 9.67
N LEU A 574 -14.33 -7.96 10.50
CA LEU A 574 -13.26 -6.99 10.69
C LEU A 574 -11.96 -7.54 10.07
N PRO A 575 -10.87 -6.75 9.97
CA PRO A 575 -9.62 -7.22 9.37
C PRO A 575 -9.00 -8.43 10.08
N ASP A 576 -9.19 -8.54 11.39
CA ASP A 576 -8.54 -9.52 12.27
C ASP A 576 -9.53 -10.39 13.07
N ASN A 577 -10.83 -10.08 13.04
CA ASN A 577 -11.82 -10.76 13.88
C ASN A 577 -13.22 -10.81 13.23
N LEU A 578 -14.10 -11.64 13.78
CA LEU A 578 -15.51 -11.72 13.42
C LEU A 578 -16.38 -11.39 14.63
N LEU A 579 -17.20 -10.36 14.52
CA LEU A 579 -18.15 -10.00 15.58
C LEU A 579 -19.51 -10.65 15.34
N LYS A 580 -20.22 -10.99 16.41
CA LYS A 580 -21.58 -11.52 16.35
C LYS A 580 -22.56 -10.58 17.04
N PHE A 581 -23.69 -10.35 16.37
CA PHE A 581 -24.81 -9.60 16.89
C PHE A 581 -26.10 -10.40 16.77
N THR A 582 -26.93 -10.34 17.81
CA THR A 582 -28.21 -11.03 17.87
C THR A 582 -29.23 -10.05 18.45
N GLN A 583 -30.38 -9.89 17.79
CA GLN A 583 -31.46 -9.01 18.25
C GLN A 583 -31.01 -7.57 18.60
N GLY A 584 -30.09 -7.00 17.82
CA GLY A 584 -29.58 -5.63 18.01
C GLY A 584 -28.51 -5.47 19.09
N ALA A 585 -28.06 -6.56 19.74
CA ALA A 585 -27.01 -6.53 20.75
C ALA A 585 -25.78 -7.35 20.33
N LYS A 586 -24.59 -6.91 20.75
CA LYS A 586 -23.33 -7.64 20.55
C LYS A 586 -23.29 -8.85 21.50
N HIS A 587 -22.81 -9.98 20.98
CA HIS A 587 -22.56 -11.19 21.77
C HIS A 587 -21.10 -11.64 21.64
N ASP A 588 -20.63 -12.36 22.66
CA ASP A 588 -19.30 -12.96 22.62
C ASP A 588 -19.21 -13.99 21.50
N PHE A 589 -18.25 -13.76 20.61
CA PHE A 589 -17.86 -14.65 19.54
C PHE A 589 -16.38 -14.39 19.29
N LYS A 590 -15.60 -15.45 19.23
CA LYS A 590 -14.16 -15.37 18.99
C LYS A 590 -13.81 -16.35 17.89
N LEU A 591 -12.89 -15.93 17.03
CA LEU A 591 -12.25 -16.84 16.10
C LEU A 591 -11.49 -17.91 16.89
N PRO A 592 -11.35 -19.13 16.33
CA PRO A 592 -10.47 -20.11 16.93
C PRO A 592 -9.03 -19.58 16.86
N PRO A 593 -8.12 -20.11 17.67
CA PRO A 593 -6.69 -19.89 17.47
C PRO A 593 -6.34 -20.24 16.02
N LEU A 594 -5.57 -19.40 15.34
CA LEU A 594 -5.17 -19.65 13.95
C LEU A 594 -3.65 -19.65 13.85
N ALA A 595 -3.13 -20.65 13.15
CA ALA A 595 -1.72 -20.76 12.76
C ALA A 595 -1.13 -19.48 12.17
N LYS A 596 -1.89 -18.90 11.24
CA LYS A 596 -1.67 -17.57 10.69
C LYS A 596 -2.92 -16.76 11.03
N PRO A 597 -2.82 -15.58 11.65
CA PRO A 597 -3.98 -14.73 11.87
C PRO A 597 -4.60 -14.33 10.53
N LEU A 598 -5.83 -13.84 10.55
CA LEU A 598 -6.44 -13.23 9.36
C LEU A 598 -5.55 -12.08 8.85
N ILE A 599 -5.24 -12.09 7.56
CA ILE A 599 -4.45 -11.05 6.90
C ILE A 599 -5.15 -10.71 5.59
N GLY A 600 -5.65 -9.47 5.49
CA GLY A 600 -6.38 -9.05 4.29
C GLY A 600 -7.68 -9.84 4.10
N ALA A 601 -8.42 -10.10 5.18
CA ALA A 601 -9.77 -10.63 5.06
C ALA A 601 -10.61 -9.69 4.18
N LYS A 602 -11.48 -10.24 3.32
CA LYS A 602 -12.30 -9.43 2.39
C LYS A 602 -13.79 -9.72 2.48
N LYS A 603 -14.16 -10.99 2.72
CA LYS A 603 -15.54 -11.45 2.56
C LYS A 603 -15.93 -12.48 3.61
N VAL A 604 -17.19 -12.44 4.06
CA VAL A 604 -17.77 -13.46 4.95
C VAL A 604 -19.08 -14.01 4.38
N SER A 605 -19.29 -15.31 4.52
CA SER A 605 -20.55 -15.97 4.14
C SER A 605 -21.08 -16.83 5.29
N ALA A 606 -22.35 -16.62 5.61
CA ALA A 606 -23.15 -17.41 6.54
C ALA A 606 -24.62 -17.24 6.11
N GLY A 607 -25.38 -18.32 6.17
CA GLY A 607 -26.78 -18.40 5.79
C GLY A 607 -27.52 -19.42 6.65
N ALA A 608 -28.85 -19.41 6.61
CA ALA A 608 -29.69 -20.39 7.34
C ALA A 608 -29.51 -21.83 6.80
N ASP A 609 -29.21 -21.91 5.52
CA ASP A 609 -28.92 -23.11 4.74
C ASP A 609 -27.45 -23.54 4.81
N LEU A 610 -26.57 -22.68 5.33
CA LEU A 610 -25.15 -22.99 5.54
C LEU A 610 -24.90 -23.49 6.97
N GLN A 611 -24.33 -24.67 7.09
CA GLN A 611 -23.86 -25.26 8.34
C GLN A 611 -22.61 -24.56 8.87
N PHE A 612 -21.80 -23.97 7.98
CA PHE A 612 -20.56 -23.28 8.34
C PHE A 612 -20.62 -21.75 8.13
N ILE A 613 -19.58 -21.09 8.62
CA ILE A 613 -19.22 -19.70 8.31
C ILE A 613 -17.94 -19.74 7.48
N TYR A 614 -17.94 -19.06 6.35
CA TYR A 614 -16.81 -18.99 5.44
C TYR A 614 -16.20 -17.61 5.49
N ILE A 615 -14.88 -17.50 5.58
CA ILE A 615 -14.15 -16.22 5.55
C ILE A 615 -13.08 -16.28 4.47
N LEU A 616 -13.09 -15.31 3.56
CA LEU A 616 -12.05 -15.13 2.55
C LEU A 616 -10.87 -14.39 3.17
N ASP A 617 -9.76 -15.10 3.38
CA ASP A 617 -8.52 -14.61 3.99
C ASP A 617 -7.46 -14.43 2.89
N ALA A 618 -7.61 -13.33 2.13
CA ALA A 618 -6.92 -13.16 0.86
C ALA A 618 -5.39 -13.06 1.00
N GLY A 619 -4.89 -12.41 2.05
CA GLY A 619 -3.45 -12.28 2.30
C GLY A 619 -2.76 -13.58 2.69
N ASN A 620 -3.53 -14.58 3.14
CA ASN A 620 -3.03 -15.94 3.37
C ASN A 620 -3.41 -16.91 2.22
N SER A 621 -4.01 -16.43 1.13
CA SER A 621 -4.44 -17.24 -0.02
C SER A 621 -5.31 -18.45 0.38
N ARG A 622 -6.29 -18.25 1.27
CA ARG A 622 -7.16 -19.33 1.75
C ARG A 622 -8.60 -18.88 2.01
N ILE A 623 -9.49 -19.86 2.13
CA ILE A 623 -10.84 -19.69 2.68
C ILE A 623 -10.91 -20.48 3.98
N LEU A 624 -11.22 -19.78 5.09
CA LEU A 624 -11.46 -20.42 6.38
C LEU A 624 -12.90 -20.90 6.46
N VAL A 625 -13.09 -22.13 6.94
CA VAL A 625 -14.40 -22.73 7.19
C VAL A 625 -14.53 -22.96 8.69
N LEU A 626 -15.47 -22.27 9.31
CA LEU A 626 -15.70 -22.28 10.75
C LEU A 626 -17.08 -22.85 11.08
N THR A 627 -17.20 -23.54 12.21
CA THR A 627 -18.51 -23.89 12.76
C THR A 627 -19.24 -22.62 13.24
N LYS A 628 -20.57 -22.69 13.38
CA LYS A 628 -21.38 -21.57 13.91
C LYS A 628 -21.02 -21.18 15.35
N GLN A 629 -20.27 -22.03 16.05
CA GLN A 629 -19.75 -21.82 17.40
C GLN A 629 -18.33 -21.21 17.40
N GLY A 630 -17.72 -21.01 16.23
CA GLY A 630 -16.38 -20.43 16.10
C GLY A 630 -15.23 -21.45 16.14
N GLY A 631 -15.50 -22.75 15.98
CA GLY A 631 -14.46 -23.77 15.87
C GLY A 631 -13.93 -23.90 14.44
N LEU A 632 -12.66 -24.25 14.26
CA LEU A 632 -12.07 -24.47 12.94
C LEU A 632 -12.51 -25.82 12.34
N SER A 633 -13.25 -25.78 11.24
CA SER A 633 -13.63 -26.98 10.49
C SER A 633 -12.50 -27.39 9.54
N GLU A 634 -12.11 -26.49 8.63
CA GLU A 634 -11.06 -26.71 7.63
C GLU A 634 -10.57 -25.39 7.05
N GLN A 635 -9.45 -25.44 6.33
CA GLN A 635 -8.91 -24.31 5.57
C GLN A 635 -8.69 -24.73 4.13
N LEU A 636 -9.35 -24.06 3.20
CA LEU A 636 -9.28 -24.39 1.79
C LEU A 636 -8.21 -23.52 1.13
N ALA A 637 -7.19 -24.13 0.54
CA ALA A 637 -6.07 -23.42 -0.08
C ALA A 637 -5.71 -24.00 -1.44
N SER A 638 -5.28 -23.14 -2.36
CA SER A 638 -4.82 -23.53 -3.70
C SER A 638 -3.57 -22.76 -4.09
N ASP A 639 -2.67 -23.39 -4.83
CA ASP A 639 -1.49 -22.71 -5.39
C ASP A 639 -1.88 -21.64 -6.44
N ARG A 640 -3.11 -21.71 -6.96
CA ARG A 640 -3.67 -20.73 -7.91
C ARG A 640 -4.31 -19.51 -7.23
N PHE A 641 -4.47 -19.53 -5.90
CA PHE A 641 -5.02 -18.39 -5.16
C PHE A 641 -3.95 -17.31 -5.00
N SER A 642 -4.07 -16.25 -5.80
CA SER A 642 -3.09 -15.17 -5.89
C SER A 642 -3.67 -13.80 -5.57
N ASP A 643 -4.93 -13.56 -5.92
CA ASP A 643 -5.60 -12.27 -5.78
C ASP A 643 -7.09 -12.46 -5.47
N LEU A 644 -7.39 -13.04 -4.32
CA LEU A 644 -8.76 -13.36 -3.94
C LEU A 644 -9.55 -12.07 -3.67
N GLU A 645 -10.67 -11.86 -4.34
CA GLU A 645 -11.50 -10.65 -4.24
C GLU A 645 -12.85 -10.93 -3.57
N ASP A 646 -13.57 -11.97 -4.03
CA ASP A 646 -14.91 -12.31 -3.55
C ASP A 646 -15.16 -13.83 -3.73
N PHE A 647 -16.21 -14.36 -3.11
CA PHE A 647 -16.62 -15.74 -3.29
C PHE A 647 -18.11 -15.97 -3.04
N TRP A 648 -18.62 -17.05 -3.59
CA TRP A 648 -19.98 -17.54 -3.35
C TRP A 648 -19.97 -19.04 -3.07
N VAL A 649 -20.77 -19.46 -2.08
CA VAL A 649 -20.79 -20.84 -1.57
C VAL A 649 -22.12 -21.50 -1.91
N ASP A 650 -22.03 -22.70 -2.49
CA ASP A 650 -23.09 -23.68 -2.53
C ASP A 650 -22.66 -24.89 -1.68
N GLU A 651 -23.03 -24.87 -0.41
CA GLU A 651 -22.66 -25.93 0.53
C GLU A 651 -23.40 -27.24 0.23
N GLY A 652 -24.61 -27.17 -0.35
CA GLY A 652 -25.38 -28.34 -0.74
C GLY A 652 -24.68 -29.20 -1.79
N SER A 653 -23.99 -28.57 -2.74
CA SER A 653 -23.13 -29.24 -3.72
C SER A 653 -21.64 -29.26 -3.35
N ARG A 654 -21.29 -28.80 -2.14
CA ARG A 654 -19.91 -28.55 -1.67
C ARG A 654 -19.03 -27.85 -2.71
N THR A 655 -19.60 -26.84 -3.37
CA THR A 655 -18.94 -26.07 -4.42
C THR A 655 -18.73 -24.63 -3.97
N ILE A 656 -17.53 -24.09 -4.21
CA ILE A 656 -17.26 -22.66 -4.02
C ILE A 656 -16.83 -22.07 -5.36
N TYR A 657 -17.39 -20.90 -5.65
CA TYR A 657 -17.00 -20.05 -6.76
C TYR A 657 -16.21 -18.88 -6.19
N VAL A 658 -15.03 -18.61 -6.75
CA VAL A 658 -14.10 -17.63 -6.22
C VAL A 658 -13.69 -16.68 -7.32
N LEU A 659 -13.72 -15.39 -7.04
CA LEU A 659 -13.14 -14.36 -7.88
C LEU A 659 -11.66 -14.18 -7.50
N ASN A 660 -10.77 -14.52 -8.42
CA ASN A 660 -9.31 -14.42 -8.26
C ASN A 660 -8.77 -13.44 -9.31
N GLY A 661 -8.61 -12.18 -8.92
CA GLY A 661 -8.41 -11.05 -9.83
C GLY A 661 -9.58 -10.98 -10.82
N ASP A 662 -9.29 -11.24 -12.08
CA ASP A 662 -10.27 -11.19 -13.16
C ASP A 662 -10.87 -12.57 -13.48
N GLU A 663 -10.36 -13.66 -12.88
CA GLU A 663 -10.83 -15.03 -13.12
C GLU A 663 -11.97 -15.42 -12.18
N LEU A 664 -13.04 -16.00 -12.74
CA LEU A 664 -14.02 -16.77 -11.97
C LEU A 664 -13.58 -18.22 -11.91
N LEU A 665 -13.16 -18.65 -10.74
CA LEU A 665 -12.75 -20.02 -10.45
C LEU A 665 -13.88 -20.80 -9.78
N LYS A 666 -13.83 -22.13 -9.90
CA LYS A 666 -14.73 -23.07 -9.25
C LYS A 666 -13.96 -24.27 -8.72
N PHE A 667 -14.34 -24.76 -7.55
CA PHE A 667 -13.85 -26.04 -7.05
C PHE A 667 -14.88 -26.72 -6.14
N GLN A 668 -14.64 -28.01 -5.91
CA GLN A 668 -15.34 -28.82 -4.91
C GLN A 668 -14.38 -29.20 -3.79
N TYR A 669 -14.88 -29.33 -2.57
CA TYR A 669 -14.10 -29.63 -1.36
C TYR A 669 -14.83 -30.62 -0.47
#